data_AF-A0A563C6Z5-F1
#
_entry.id   AF-A0A563C6Z5-F1
#
_cell.length_a   1.000
_cell.length_b   1.000
_cell.length_c   1.000
_cell.angle_alpha   90.00
_cell.angle_beta   90.00
_cell.angle_gamma   90.00
#
_symmetry.space_group_name_H-M   'P 1'
#
loop_
_entity.id
_entity.type
_entity.pdbx_description
1 polymer ?
#
loop_
_entity_poly.entity_id
_entity_poly.type
_entity_poly.pdbx_seq_one_letter_code
_entity_poly.pdbx_strand_id
1 'polypeptide(L)'
;MPITNHNQLSHNEITGQENNINTTEQKTQHLSRLQNEIGSKVLSLVNFESKHKDIVESSFNKARQNKEKLPGKNNERRNFAYLSRLDRMIEKHGDALEQKLWEASAENLVMEYEDIPEAYWKQQEQILRDNGQGRKLSEYEKKILAEDLIEKQRESINTWSNYLGDKDCPYPTWFKVYAFDGISKMSNAPNLDDADYNRRDNTTALSFPKLNAEILAKVYRQINDFYGVDKENWLSKHSDDEKLVSLVKSANFPKLYAKELVDTKVILKTPERTEDVHGDWFEYKLGDEEEIADLAEGTRWCVVDPNVAHNYLTYGQFINPGEDNNYDDDDWEDDDQTEYPEAKFIIFRLEDPNSPGVYASNGSASIRLDPDGMVAEVSGLGEGQAIEDALVPTVKKKTLSLPGGEKYLQKFDDKQTLIRLDKKMKKGQDLTKEELSFLYELDRPIATLDTYNRRDPRIPELKEKYNVEYALEKGLDIDKIISSLGPNTLIQNLDSLIKYGADIDNITSNIDSYDIAANLDTLLDHGANIDVNELASELDTYYVLENLDAFLDNGANIDVNELASELNSYDIFENLDTLLKNGADIDLIVGKMKSHDIVYSLDFFLNHGANININKLVSNLSEEDIAKKLDILLEHGADIDNIINCMDSDDIAKNLNHLLRCGADVYNIAYNLDLDNISFHLDTLLEHGADINHIVNDMDSYEITIILDALLQHGADVNLITEKLSKKEIEDNIDILREYGANL
;
A
#
# COMPACT_ATOMS: atom_id res chain seq x y z
N MET A 1 4.00 41.55 30.40
CA MET A 1 4.55 41.35 31.76
C MET A 1 5.88 40.63 31.62
N PRO A 2 6.94 40.97 32.37
CA PRO A 2 8.26 40.40 32.07
C PRO A 2 8.30 38.92 32.49
N ILE A 3 8.62 38.05 31.53
CA ILE A 3 8.77 36.61 31.71
C ILE A 3 10.05 36.37 32.53
N THR A 4 9.88 35.84 33.73
CA THR A 4 10.97 35.40 34.60
C THR A 4 11.60 34.12 34.05
N ASN A 5 12.92 34.20 33.84
CA ASN A 5 13.78 33.15 33.32
C ASN A 5 13.90 31.99 34.33
N HIS A 6 13.21 30.87 34.09
CA HIS A 6 13.29 29.67 34.92
C HIS A 6 14.18 28.60 34.27
N ASN A 7 15.50 28.81 34.34
CA ASN A 7 16.50 27.75 34.21
C ASN A 7 17.27 27.66 35.54
N GLN A 8 16.72 26.95 36.51
CA GLN A 8 17.44 26.54 37.72
C GLN A 8 17.22 25.04 37.96
N LEU A 9 18.20 24.23 37.53
CA LEU A 9 18.35 22.85 37.97
C LEU A 9 19.02 22.83 39.36
N SER A 10 18.51 21.98 40.24
CA SER A 10 18.88 21.80 41.64
C SER A 10 20.37 21.53 41.86
N HIS A 11 20.99 22.31 42.75
CA HIS A 11 22.36 22.13 43.25
C HIS A 11 22.44 20.98 44.26
N ASN A 12 23.35 20.02 44.04
CA ASN A 12 23.93 19.20 45.11
C ASN A 12 25.37 19.65 45.37
N GLU A 13 25.68 19.85 46.65
CA GLU A 13 26.91 20.38 47.19
C GLU A 13 28.12 19.48 46.90
N ILE A 14 29.21 20.07 46.38
CA ILE A 14 30.56 19.54 46.53
C ILE A 14 31.45 20.69 47.01
N THR A 15 31.92 20.57 48.25
CA THR A 15 32.89 21.46 48.88
C THR A 15 34.31 21.15 48.39
N GLY A 16 35.08 22.19 48.06
CA GLY A 16 36.52 22.08 47.74
C GLY A 16 37.04 23.27 46.93
N GLN A 17 38.06 23.94 47.44
CA GLN A 17 38.57 25.27 47.05
C GLN A 17 39.33 25.35 45.71
N GLU A 18 39.31 26.58 45.15
CA GLU A 18 40.28 27.24 44.23
C GLU A 18 40.25 26.95 42.70
N ASN A 19 39.60 27.85 41.94
CA ASN A 19 40.23 28.74 40.93
C ASN A 19 39.16 29.53 40.12
N ASN A 20 38.92 30.78 40.53
CA ASN A 20 37.77 31.61 40.16
C ASN A 20 37.96 32.47 38.90
N ILE A 21 38.48 31.89 37.82
CA ILE A 21 38.47 32.51 36.47
C ILE A 21 37.87 31.57 35.41
N ASN A 22 37.58 30.30 35.73
CA ASN A 22 37.19 29.29 34.75
C ASN A 22 35.75 28.75 34.90
N THR A 23 34.97 29.20 35.89
CA THR A 23 33.70 28.56 36.26
C THR A 23 32.53 28.81 35.30
N THR A 24 32.46 29.94 34.60
CA THR A 24 31.35 30.23 33.67
C THR A 24 31.55 29.54 32.34
N GLU A 25 32.75 29.66 31.74
CA GLU A 25 33.10 28.95 30.50
C GLU A 25 33.07 27.43 30.68
N GLN A 26 33.57 26.90 31.80
CA GLN A 26 33.45 25.47 32.10
C GLN A 26 31.99 25.01 32.27
N LYS A 27 31.12 25.84 32.85
CA LYS A 27 29.68 25.53 32.97
C LYS A 27 28.99 25.54 31.61
N THR A 28 29.29 26.51 30.75
CA THR A 28 28.75 26.58 29.38
C THR A 28 29.23 25.41 28.52
N GLN A 29 30.52 25.07 28.59
CA GLN A 29 31.10 23.92 27.90
C GLN A 29 30.51 22.59 28.42
N HIS A 30 30.27 22.46 29.72
CA HIS A 30 29.62 21.30 30.30
C HIS A 30 28.15 21.17 29.86
N LEU A 31 27.43 22.30 29.76
CA LEU A 31 26.05 22.33 29.29
C LEU A 31 25.93 22.00 27.79
N SER A 32 26.75 22.60 26.93
CA SER A 32 26.81 22.26 25.49
C SER A 32 27.17 20.79 25.29
N ARG A 33 28.13 20.26 26.07
CA ARG A 33 28.47 18.84 26.04
C ARG A 33 27.27 17.96 26.38
N LEU A 34 26.54 18.26 27.46
CA LEU A 34 25.35 17.48 27.86
C LEU A 34 24.26 17.53 26.78
N GLN A 35 24.03 18.71 26.20
CA GLN A 35 23.07 18.90 25.11
C GLN A 35 23.47 18.09 23.87
N ASN A 36 24.76 18.03 23.51
CA ASN A 36 25.24 17.19 22.41
C ASN A 36 25.15 15.68 22.70
N GLU A 37 25.21 15.26 23.97
CA GLU A 37 24.95 13.86 24.35
C GLU A 37 23.47 13.48 24.21
N ILE A 38 22.55 14.41 24.46
CA ILE A 38 21.12 14.23 24.19
C ILE A 38 20.88 14.19 22.68
N GLY A 39 21.36 15.22 21.98
CA GLY A 39 21.23 15.37 20.54
C GLY A 39 21.79 14.19 19.75
N SER A 40 22.95 13.66 20.14
CA SER A 40 23.56 12.53 19.44
C SER A 40 22.74 11.23 19.53
N LYS A 41 22.03 11.02 20.64
CA LYS A 41 21.08 9.90 20.80
C LYS A 41 19.86 10.12 19.93
N VAL A 42 19.24 11.30 20.01
CA VAL A 42 18.05 11.68 19.22
C VAL A 42 18.33 11.53 17.72
N LEU A 43 19.43 12.11 17.23
CA LEU A 43 19.82 12.04 15.82
C LEU A 43 20.13 10.60 15.35
N SER A 44 20.63 9.74 16.24
CA SER A 44 20.85 8.32 15.92
C SER A 44 19.55 7.54 15.75
N LEU A 45 18.47 7.90 16.49
CA LEU A 45 17.17 7.25 16.37
C LEU A 45 16.51 7.54 15.01
N VAL A 46 16.77 8.71 14.44
CA VAL A 46 16.27 9.12 13.12
C VAL A 46 17.24 8.83 11.98
N ASN A 47 18.32 8.09 12.25
CA ASN A 47 19.36 7.69 11.29
C ASN A 47 20.02 8.89 10.57
N PHE A 48 20.24 9.99 11.28
CA PHE A 48 20.82 11.22 10.71
C PHE A 48 22.21 10.96 10.12
N GLU A 49 23.08 10.22 10.82
CA GLU A 49 24.45 9.93 10.37
C GLU A 49 24.51 9.14 9.07
N SER A 50 23.51 8.28 8.84
CA SER A 50 23.45 7.45 7.66
C SER A 50 23.00 8.26 6.44
N LYS A 51 22.07 9.21 6.64
CA LYS A 51 21.56 10.11 5.59
C LYS A 51 22.57 11.19 5.22
N HIS A 52 23.27 11.73 6.22
CA HIS A 52 24.22 12.83 6.07
C HIS A 52 25.67 12.34 6.21
N LYS A 53 25.96 11.17 5.62
CA LYS A 53 27.19 10.41 5.83
C LYS A 53 28.46 11.22 5.61
N ASP A 54 28.51 12.00 4.54
CA ASP A 54 29.73 12.71 4.13
C ASP A 54 30.14 13.77 5.16
N ILE A 55 29.19 14.60 5.61
CA ILE A 55 29.45 15.67 6.59
C ILE A 55 29.68 15.11 8.00
N VAL A 56 28.97 14.03 8.35
CA VAL A 56 29.07 13.40 9.67
C VAL A 56 30.38 12.61 9.80
N GLU A 57 30.74 11.79 8.81
CA GLU A 57 31.97 11.00 8.82
C GLU A 57 33.22 11.90 8.68
N SER A 58 33.13 12.99 7.89
CA SER A 58 34.18 14.03 7.86
C SER A 58 34.47 14.60 9.25
N SER A 59 33.40 14.91 10.00
CA SER A 59 33.51 15.46 11.35
C SER A 59 34.04 14.43 12.35
N PHE A 60 33.59 13.18 12.23
CA PHE A 60 34.07 12.07 13.05
C PHE A 60 35.55 11.77 12.82
N ASN A 61 36.01 11.71 11.57
CA ASN A 61 37.42 11.48 11.24
C ASN A 61 38.32 12.61 11.76
N LYS A 62 37.87 13.86 11.66
CA LYS A 62 38.59 15.01 12.23
C LYS A 62 38.69 14.93 13.75
N ALA A 63 37.61 14.58 14.44
CA ALA A 63 37.61 14.39 15.89
C ALA A 63 38.54 13.24 16.32
N ARG A 64 38.59 12.14 15.55
CA ARG A 64 39.52 11.02 15.79
C ARG A 64 40.98 11.42 15.59
N GLN A 65 41.29 12.18 14.54
CA GLN A 65 42.64 12.72 14.31
C GLN A 65 43.08 13.62 15.47
N ASN A 66 42.16 14.41 16.02
CA ASN A 66 42.38 15.25 17.19
C ASN A 66 42.37 14.51 18.54
N LYS A 67 42.13 13.18 18.54
CA LYS A 67 42.01 12.35 19.75
C LYS A 67 40.94 12.85 20.75
N GLU A 68 39.85 13.42 20.24
CA GLU A 68 38.71 13.89 21.04
C GLU A 68 37.99 12.71 21.72
N LYS A 69 37.52 12.90 22.97
CA LYS A 69 36.72 11.89 23.70
C LYS A 69 35.24 11.99 23.30
N LEU A 70 34.78 11.04 22.51
CA LEU A 70 33.40 10.97 22.00
C LEU A 70 32.54 10.02 22.86
N PRO A 71 31.49 10.52 23.53
CA PRO A 71 30.56 9.70 24.32
C PRO A 71 29.60 8.90 23.42
N GLY A 72 28.96 7.88 24.01
CA GLY A 72 27.89 7.11 23.34
C GLY A 72 28.35 5.89 22.54
N LYS A 73 27.37 5.26 21.88
CA LYS A 73 27.52 4.12 20.94
C LYS A 73 28.05 4.58 19.57
N ASN A 74 28.23 3.64 18.64
CA ASN A 74 28.92 3.89 17.36
C ASN A 74 28.34 5.07 16.54
N ASN A 75 27.02 5.12 16.34
CA ASN A 75 26.37 6.21 15.59
C ASN A 75 26.27 7.50 16.42
N GLU A 76 26.00 7.37 17.72
CA GLU A 76 25.99 8.50 18.66
C GLU A 76 27.33 9.24 18.66
N ARG A 77 28.48 8.52 18.62
CA ARG A 77 29.80 9.16 18.55
C ARG A 77 30.01 9.99 17.29
N ARG A 78 29.48 9.54 16.15
CA ARG A 78 29.54 10.26 14.88
C ARG A 78 28.70 11.52 14.92
N ASN A 79 27.45 11.40 15.35
CA ASN A 79 26.54 12.52 15.53
C ASN A 79 27.08 13.53 16.56
N PHE A 80 27.66 13.05 17.66
CA PHE A 80 28.30 13.91 18.66
C PHE A 80 29.49 14.69 18.08
N ALA A 81 30.33 14.04 17.27
CA ALA A 81 31.46 14.71 16.61
C ALA A 81 31.01 15.77 15.61
N TYR A 82 29.93 15.50 14.88
CA TYR A 82 29.29 16.46 13.98
C TYR A 82 28.76 17.68 14.74
N LEU A 83 27.91 17.47 15.75
CA LEU A 83 27.35 18.55 16.59
C LEU A 83 28.44 19.39 17.26
N SER A 84 29.46 18.74 17.84
CA SER A 84 30.59 19.43 18.48
C SER A 84 31.38 20.28 17.50
N ARG A 85 31.52 19.83 16.24
CA ARG A 85 32.20 20.61 15.20
C ARG A 85 31.35 21.80 14.78
N LEU A 86 30.04 21.62 14.64
CA LEU A 86 29.10 22.68 14.29
C LEU A 86 29.06 23.77 15.36
N ASP A 87 28.93 23.40 16.64
CA ASP A 87 29.01 24.33 17.79
C ASP A 87 30.29 25.16 17.75
N ARG A 88 31.46 24.52 17.57
CA ARG A 88 32.75 25.22 17.49
C ARG A 88 32.84 26.16 16.30
N MET A 89 32.19 25.83 15.18
CA MET A 89 32.17 26.70 14.00
C MET A 89 31.30 27.94 14.25
N ILE A 90 30.12 27.74 14.82
CA ILE A 90 29.19 28.82 15.20
C ILE A 90 29.83 29.72 16.25
N GLU A 91 30.41 29.15 17.31
CA GLU A 91 31.10 29.90 18.37
C GLU A 91 32.28 30.73 17.83
N LYS A 92 33.04 30.17 16.86
CA LYS A 92 34.22 30.84 16.30
C LYS A 92 33.88 31.94 15.29
N HIS A 93 32.86 31.75 14.47
CA HIS A 93 32.57 32.61 13.32
C HIS A 93 31.31 33.47 13.49
N GLY A 94 30.51 33.18 14.52
CA GLY A 94 29.32 33.94 14.90
C GLY A 94 28.09 33.65 14.04
N ASP A 95 27.04 34.39 14.36
CA ASP A 95 25.68 34.34 13.78
C ASP A 95 25.66 34.39 12.24
N ALA A 96 26.50 35.23 11.62
CA ALA A 96 26.57 35.35 10.16
C ALA A 96 27.02 34.05 9.46
N LEU A 97 27.75 33.16 10.15
CA LEU A 97 28.04 31.83 9.60
C LEU A 97 26.83 30.90 9.79
N GLU A 98 26.16 30.96 10.95
CA GLU A 98 25.00 30.13 11.25
C GLU A 98 23.85 30.41 10.28
N GLN A 99 23.50 31.68 10.03
CA GLN A 99 22.51 32.08 9.04
C GLN A 99 22.82 31.51 7.65
N LYS A 100 24.05 31.69 7.18
CA LYS A 100 24.49 31.13 5.88
C LYS A 100 24.41 29.62 5.80
N LEU A 101 24.64 28.92 6.91
CA LEU A 101 24.52 27.47 6.96
C LEU A 101 23.05 27.04 6.81
N TRP A 102 22.12 27.73 7.47
CA TRP A 102 20.69 27.44 7.37
C TRP A 102 20.09 27.87 6.03
N GLU A 103 20.46 29.03 5.50
CA GLU A 103 20.10 29.50 4.15
C GLU A 103 20.56 28.49 3.09
N ALA A 104 21.82 28.07 3.14
CA ALA A 104 22.32 27.06 2.21
C ALA A 104 21.64 25.70 2.40
N SER A 105 21.26 25.35 3.63
CA SER A 105 20.51 24.10 3.90
C SER A 105 19.08 24.17 3.35
N ALA A 106 18.45 25.35 3.38
CA ALA A 106 17.11 25.59 2.83
C ALA A 106 17.11 25.55 1.31
N GLU A 107 18.06 26.24 0.67
CA GLU A 107 18.17 26.28 -0.78
C GLU A 107 18.41 24.89 -1.38
N ASN A 108 19.18 24.02 -0.70
CA ASN A 108 19.39 22.63 -1.13
C ASN A 108 18.12 21.75 -1.08
N LEU A 109 17.01 22.23 -0.51
CA LEU A 109 15.73 21.50 -0.45
C LEU A 109 14.68 22.06 -1.43
N VAL A 110 14.93 23.24 -1.99
CA VAL A 110 14.05 23.85 -2.99
C VAL A 110 14.23 23.07 -4.30
N MET A 111 13.11 22.76 -4.95
CA MET A 111 13.10 22.02 -6.19
C MET A 111 13.60 22.85 -7.36
N GLU A 112 14.18 22.20 -8.36
CA GLU A 112 14.54 22.83 -9.63
C GLU A 112 13.43 22.65 -10.68
N TYR A 113 13.50 23.40 -11.77
CA TYR A 113 12.52 23.32 -12.86
C TYR A 113 12.38 21.88 -13.40
N GLU A 114 13.51 21.18 -13.51
CA GLU A 114 13.58 19.80 -14.01
C GLU A 114 12.98 18.75 -13.06
N ASP A 115 12.81 19.09 -11.78
CA ASP A 115 12.22 18.19 -10.78
C ASP A 115 10.68 18.22 -10.79
N ILE A 116 10.05 19.18 -11.48
CA ILE A 116 8.59 19.31 -11.51
C ILE A 116 7.95 18.13 -12.25
N PRO A 117 7.14 17.29 -11.57
CA PRO A 117 6.63 16.06 -12.15
C PRO A 117 5.59 16.32 -13.23
N GLU A 118 5.57 15.47 -14.26
CA GLU A 118 4.56 15.51 -15.33
C GLU A 118 3.11 15.48 -14.81
N ALA A 119 2.88 14.86 -13.65
CA ALA A 119 1.58 14.84 -12.99
C ALA A 119 1.11 16.24 -12.58
N TYR A 120 2.02 17.12 -12.12
CA TYR A 120 1.70 18.51 -11.80
C TYR A 120 1.23 19.26 -13.04
N TRP A 121 1.97 19.14 -14.16
CA TRP A 121 1.58 19.78 -15.43
C TRP A 121 0.23 19.29 -15.92
N LYS A 122 -0.01 17.98 -15.88
CA LYS A 122 -1.31 17.38 -16.24
C LYS A 122 -2.44 17.85 -15.34
N GLN A 123 -2.18 18.04 -14.04
CA GLN A 123 -3.16 18.60 -13.12
C GLN A 123 -3.50 20.03 -13.54
N GLN A 124 -2.52 20.89 -13.77
CA GLN A 124 -2.76 22.25 -14.24
C GLN A 124 -3.55 22.27 -15.56
N GLU A 125 -3.20 21.40 -16.52
CA GLU A 125 -3.95 21.24 -17.77
C GLU A 125 -5.38 20.73 -17.55
N GLN A 126 -5.59 19.80 -16.61
CA GLN A 126 -6.92 19.29 -16.29
C GLN A 126 -7.81 20.39 -15.72
N ILE A 127 -7.26 21.23 -14.85
CA ILE A 127 -8.00 22.39 -14.34
C ILE A 127 -8.36 23.32 -15.52
N LEU A 128 -7.53 23.43 -16.59
CA LEU A 128 -7.87 24.26 -17.78
C LEU A 128 -9.02 23.62 -18.56
N ARG A 129 -9.09 22.30 -18.61
CA ARG A 129 -10.22 21.56 -19.23
C ARG A 129 -11.51 21.75 -18.44
N ASP A 130 -11.44 21.63 -17.11
CA ASP A 130 -12.59 21.75 -16.22
C ASP A 130 -13.20 23.16 -16.27
N ASN A 131 -12.36 24.18 -16.50
CA ASN A 131 -12.79 25.57 -16.74
C ASN A 131 -13.09 25.88 -18.22
N GLY A 132 -13.36 24.86 -19.04
CA GLY A 132 -13.90 25.02 -20.39
C GLY A 132 -12.87 25.43 -21.47
N GLN A 133 -11.58 25.51 -21.16
CA GLN A 133 -10.55 25.92 -22.13
C GLN A 133 -10.00 24.76 -22.97
N GLY A 134 -10.04 23.53 -22.47
CA GLY A 134 -9.78 22.32 -23.27
C GLY A 134 -8.36 22.14 -23.83
N ARG A 135 -7.37 22.94 -23.43
CA ARG A 135 -6.03 23.02 -24.04
C ARG A 135 -4.90 22.52 -23.14
N LYS A 136 -3.68 22.47 -23.69
CA LYS A 136 -2.42 22.20 -22.98
C LYS A 136 -1.71 23.50 -22.59
N LEU A 137 -0.78 23.40 -21.64
CA LEU A 137 0.13 24.49 -21.26
C LEU A 137 1.25 24.65 -22.29
N SER A 138 1.58 25.88 -22.64
CA SER A 138 2.77 26.24 -23.42
C SER A 138 4.03 26.27 -22.55
N GLU A 139 5.21 26.23 -23.18
CA GLU A 139 6.49 26.27 -22.46
C GLU A 139 6.70 27.59 -21.69
N TYR A 140 6.15 28.70 -22.19
CA TYR A 140 6.18 29.98 -21.48
C TYR A 140 5.33 29.95 -20.20
N GLU A 141 4.10 29.40 -20.28
CA GLU A 141 3.21 29.25 -19.12
C GLU A 141 3.79 28.31 -18.06
N LYS A 142 4.42 27.21 -18.48
CA LYS A 142 5.14 26.31 -17.56
C LYS A 142 6.27 27.03 -16.83
N LYS A 143 7.01 27.90 -17.53
CA LYS A 143 8.10 28.66 -16.92
C LYS A 143 7.59 29.61 -15.83
N ILE A 144 6.51 30.34 -16.08
CA ILE A 144 5.90 31.24 -15.08
C ILE A 144 5.41 30.44 -13.87
N LEU A 145 4.66 29.36 -14.11
CA LEU A 145 4.15 28.50 -13.04
C LEU A 145 5.27 27.86 -12.23
N ALA A 146 6.38 27.50 -12.88
CA ALA A 146 7.54 26.96 -12.20
C ALA A 146 8.25 28.01 -11.36
N GLU A 147 8.48 29.22 -11.88
CA GLU A 147 9.10 30.32 -11.14
C GLU A 147 8.31 30.66 -9.87
N ASP A 148 6.98 30.77 -9.98
CA ASP A 148 6.08 30.98 -8.85
C ASP A 148 6.13 29.83 -7.83
N LEU A 149 6.03 28.58 -8.32
CA LEU A 149 6.09 27.38 -7.48
C LEU A 149 7.40 27.29 -6.67
N ILE A 150 8.52 27.50 -7.35
CA ILE A 150 9.87 27.43 -6.77
C ILE A 150 10.05 28.55 -5.75
N GLU A 151 9.64 29.79 -6.07
CA GLU A 151 9.79 30.92 -5.16
C GLU A 151 8.97 30.73 -3.89
N LYS A 152 7.73 30.26 -3.99
CA LYS A 152 6.92 30.00 -2.79
C LYS A 152 7.46 28.83 -1.96
N GLN A 153 8.01 27.81 -2.61
CA GLN A 153 8.67 26.75 -1.88
C GLN A 153 9.90 27.28 -1.12
N ARG A 154 10.65 28.20 -1.73
CA ARG A 154 11.75 28.94 -1.10
C ARG A 154 11.27 29.82 0.06
N GLU A 155 10.20 30.58 -0.11
CA GLU A 155 9.60 31.42 0.94
C GLU A 155 9.20 30.58 2.16
N SER A 156 8.48 29.47 1.93
CA SER A 156 8.01 28.59 3.01
C SER A 156 9.15 27.96 3.81
N ILE A 157 10.23 27.46 3.18
CA ILE A 157 11.39 26.93 3.92
C ILE A 157 12.19 28.05 4.62
N ASN A 158 12.20 29.24 4.04
CA ASN A 158 12.91 30.38 4.61
C ASN A 158 12.32 30.84 5.94
N THR A 159 11.02 30.62 6.17
CA THR A 159 10.42 30.85 7.50
C THR A 159 11.12 30.03 8.60
N TRP A 160 11.49 28.78 8.30
CA TRP A 160 12.22 27.90 9.22
C TRP A 160 13.71 28.25 9.30
N SER A 161 14.38 28.45 8.16
CA SER A 161 15.81 28.73 8.14
C SER A 161 16.13 30.04 8.87
N ASN A 162 15.32 31.08 8.67
CA ASN A 162 15.45 32.36 9.36
C ASN A 162 15.23 32.21 10.87
N TYR A 163 14.19 31.50 11.29
CA TYR A 163 13.90 31.32 12.71
C TYR A 163 14.95 30.47 13.44
N LEU A 164 15.44 29.40 12.82
CA LEU A 164 16.46 28.54 13.40
C LEU A 164 17.86 29.19 13.36
N GLY A 165 18.13 29.98 12.33
CA GLY A 165 19.37 30.72 12.16
C GLY A 165 19.46 32.01 12.97
N ASP A 166 18.37 32.46 13.60
CA ASP A 166 18.39 33.64 14.46
C ASP A 166 19.26 33.40 15.71
N LYS A 167 20.13 34.35 16.04
CA LYS A 167 20.98 34.35 17.24
C LYS A 167 20.22 34.22 18.57
N ASP A 168 18.98 34.71 18.61
CA ASP A 168 18.11 34.74 19.78
C ASP A 168 17.21 33.50 19.83
N CYS A 169 17.36 32.57 18.86
CA CYS A 169 16.70 31.28 18.88
C CYS A 169 17.08 30.50 20.16
N PRO A 170 16.10 30.11 21.00
CA PRO A 170 16.37 29.56 22.33
C PRO A 170 16.83 28.09 22.31
N TYR A 171 16.90 27.47 21.13
CA TYR A 171 17.15 26.05 21.00
C TYR A 171 18.63 25.71 20.87
N PRO A 172 19.09 24.61 21.48
CA PRO A 172 20.44 24.10 21.26
C PRO A 172 20.60 23.61 19.81
N THR A 173 21.84 23.64 19.30
CA THR A 173 22.20 23.27 17.93
C THR A 173 21.62 21.92 17.49
N TRP A 174 21.66 20.91 18.37
CA TRP A 174 21.12 19.59 18.03
C TRP A 174 19.62 19.61 17.74
N PHE A 175 18.86 20.46 18.42
CA PHE A 175 17.42 20.55 18.20
C PHE A 175 17.11 21.31 16.92
N LYS A 176 17.89 22.36 16.61
CA LYS A 176 17.80 23.04 15.30
C LYS A 176 18.06 22.06 14.15
N VAL A 177 19.12 21.24 14.25
CA VAL A 177 19.44 20.18 13.27
C VAL A 177 18.33 19.14 13.18
N TYR A 178 17.81 18.69 14.32
CA TYR A 178 16.74 17.71 14.40
C TYR A 178 15.42 18.21 13.78
N ALA A 179 15.04 19.45 14.08
CA ALA A 179 13.84 20.08 13.52
C ALA A 179 13.99 20.29 12.01
N PHE A 180 15.13 20.82 11.55
CA PHE A 180 15.38 21.05 10.13
C PHE A 180 15.46 19.74 9.32
N ASP A 181 16.10 18.69 9.85
CA ASP A 181 16.08 17.36 9.22
C ASP A 181 14.69 16.73 9.23
N GLY A 182 13.85 17.07 10.20
CA GLY A 182 12.44 16.67 10.25
C GLY A 182 11.62 17.32 9.14
N ILE A 183 11.62 18.66 9.09
CA ILE A 183 10.84 19.45 8.13
C ILE A 183 11.27 19.23 6.68
N SER A 184 12.55 18.88 6.44
CA SER A 184 13.02 18.55 5.08
C SER A 184 12.34 17.33 4.47
N LYS A 185 11.62 16.55 5.30
CA LYS A 185 10.89 15.33 4.91
C LYS A 185 9.38 15.51 4.98
N MET A 186 8.88 16.68 5.34
CA MET A 186 7.46 16.95 5.53
C MET A 186 6.90 17.74 4.34
N SER A 187 5.84 17.20 3.73
CA SER A 187 4.95 17.98 2.85
C SER A 187 4.08 18.93 3.67
N ASN A 188 3.42 19.92 3.07
CA ASN A 188 2.66 20.96 3.79
C ASN A 188 1.40 20.43 4.53
N ALA A 189 0.73 19.42 4.00
CA ALA A 189 -0.54 18.96 4.54
C ALA A 189 -0.36 17.89 5.64
N PRO A 190 -0.78 18.16 6.90
CA PRO A 190 -0.85 17.13 7.92
C PRO A 190 -2.02 16.17 7.63
N ASN A 191 -1.76 14.87 7.68
CA ASN A 191 -2.79 13.86 7.84
C ASN A 191 -3.30 13.94 9.29
N LEU A 192 -4.50 14.50 9.46
CA LEU A 192 -5.11 14.75 10.76
C LEU A 192 -5.56 13.48 11.49
N ASP A 193 -5.85 12.41 10.76
CA ASP A 193 -6.30 11.14 11.35
C ASP A 193 -5.12 10.41 12.01
N ASP A 194 -3.96 10.44 11.35
CA ASP A 194 -2.74 9.81 11.85
C ASP A 194 -1.86 10.75 12.68
N ALA A 195 -2.15 12.05 12.68
CA ALA A 195 -1.27 13.09 13.20
C ALA A 195 0.16 12.91 12.64
N ASP A 196 0.28 12.93 11.31
CA ASP A 196 1.53 12.78 10.57
C ASP A 196 1.57 13.76 9.39
N TYR A 197 2.72 13.94 8.75
CA TYR A 197 2.84 14.64 7.47
C TYR A 197 3.17 13.66 6.36
N ASN A 198 2.63 13.92 5.17
CA ASN A 198 3.07 13.19 3.98
C ASN A 198 4.57 13.41 3.75
N ARG A 199 5.26 12.37 3.28
CA ARG A 199 6.68 12.47 2.98
C ARG A 199 6.89 13.32 1.73
N ARG A 200 7.91 14.18 1.75
CA ARG A 200 8.38 14.90 0.56
C ARG A 200 9.70 14.33 0.03
N ASP A 201 9.91 14.54 -1.26
CA ASP A 201 11.16 14.36 -1.99
C ASP A 201 11.41 15.59 -2.89
N ASN A 202 12.43 15.53 -3.76
CA ASN A 202 12.77 16.63 -4.67
C ASN A 202 11.69 16.93 -5.72
N THR A 203 10.77 15.99 -5.98
CA THR A 203 9.67 16.18 -6.94
C THR A 203 8.40 16.74 -6.30
N THR A 204 8.42 16.98 -4.99
CA THR A 204 7.25 17.48 -4.26
C THR A 204 7.05 18.96 -4.52
N ALA A 205 6.00 19.28 -5.29
CA ALA A 205 5.64 20.66 -5.65
C ALA A 205 5.08 21.49 -4.47
N LEU A 206 4.55 20.85 -3.42
CA LEU A 206 3.95 21.54 -2.28
C LEU A 206 4.98 22.33 -1.45
N SER A 207 4.51 23.37 -0.77
CA SER A 207 5.31 24.17 0.18
C SER A 207 5.78 23.34 1.38
N PHE A 208 6.69 23.89 2.18
CA PHE A 208 7.01 23.33 3.48
C PHE A 208 5.94 23.67 4.52
N PRO A 209 5.75 22.84 5.57
CA PRO A 209 4.82 23.15 6.65
C PRO A 209 5.07 24.53 7.27
N LYS A 210 4.01 25.23 7.67
CA LYS A 210 4.14 26.51 8.38
C LYS A 210 4.85 26.34 9.73
N LEU A 211 5.81 27.24 10.01
CA LEU A 211 6.45 27.30 11.31
C LEU A 211 5.45 27.78 12.37
N ASN A 212 5.24 26.95 13.39
CA ASN A 212 4.52 27.28 14.60
C ASN A 212 5.47 27.17 15.79
N ALA A 213 5.93 28.32 16.27
CA ALA A 213 6.92 28.40 17.35
C ALA A 213 6.44 27.76 18.66
N GLU A 214 5.13 27.78 18.95
CA GLU A 214 4.55 27.12 20.12
C GLU A 214 4.68 25.60 20.01
N ILE A 215 4.27 25.04 18.87
CA ILE A 215 4.35 23.60 18.60
C ILE A 215 5.79 23.14 18.64
N LEU A 216 6.69 23.88 18.00
CA LEU A 216 8.13 23.59 18.03
C LEU A 216 8.67 23.56 19.47
N ALA A 217 8.20 24.48 20.34
CA ALA A 217 8.59 24.52 21.75
C ALA A 217 8.04 23.34 22.56
N LYS A 218 6.82 22.88 22.24
CA LYS A 218 6.25 21.66 22.83
C LYS A 218 7.06 20.44 22.42
N VAL A 219 7.35 20.26 21.13
CA VAL A 219 8.20 19.16 20.63
C VAL A 219 9.58 19.15 21.32
N TYR A 220 10.23 20.31 21.42
CA TYR A 220 11.50 20.43 22.14
C TYR A 220 11.39 19.94 23.57
N ARG A 221 10.36 20.39 24.30
CA ARG A 221 10.12 20.01 25.69
C ARG A 221 9.91 18.51 25.85
N GLN A 222 9.07 17.90 25.01
CA GLN A 222 8.81 16.46 25.08
C GLN A 222 10.10 15.64 24.91
N ILE A 223 10.93 15.99 23.93
CA ILE A 223 12.19 15.28 23.65
C ILE A 223 13.24 15.57 24.73
N ASN A 224 13.45 16.84 25.08
CA ASN A 224 14.45 17.24 26.04
C ASN A 224 14.14 16.68 27.44
N ASP A 225 12.88 16.71 27.88
CA ASP A 225 12.52 16.21 29.20
C ASP A 225 12.68 14.69 29.30
N PHE A 226 12.30 13.96 28.24
CA PHE A 226 12.43 12.51 28.18
C PHE A 226 13.88 12.01 28.11
N TYR A 227 14.73 12.65 27.28
CA TYR A 227 16.12 12.19 27.07
C TYR A 227 17.16 12.89 27.95
N GLY A 228 16.84 14.08 28.48
CA GLY A 228 17.80 14.99 29.10
C GLY A 228 17.52 15.39 30.54
N VAL A 229 16.25 15.34 30.99
CA VAL A 229 15.86 15.80 32.34
C VAL A 229 15.53 14.63 33.26
N ASP A 230 14.37 14.01 33.08
CA ASP A 230 13.89 12.92 33.94
C ASP A 230 12.86 12.07 33.20
N LYS A 231 13.34 10.96 32.64
CA LYS A 231 12.53 10.01 31.88
C LYS A 231 11.40 9.40 32.70
N GLU A 232 11.65 9.05 33.97
CA GLU A 232 10.65 8.37 34.81
C GLU A 232 9.52 9.30 35.19
N ASN A 233 9.86 10.54 35.57
CA ASN A 233 8.88 11.59 35.84
C ASN A 233 8.09 11.96 34.58
N TRP A 234 8.75 12.11 33.43
CA TRP A 234 8.06 12.38 32.17
C TRP A 234 7.07 11.25 31.81
N LEU A 235 7.47 9.98 31.94
CA LEU A 235 6.60 8.83 31.70
C LEU A 235 5.41 8.79 32.66
N SER A 236 5.60 9.16 33.93
CA SER A 236 4.52 9.20 34.91
C SER A 236 3.45 10.26 34.62
N LYS A 237 3.82 11.35 33.92
CA LYS A 237 2.90 12.44 33.56
C LYS A 237 2.15 12.20 32.24
N HIS A 238 2.61 11.25 31.43
CA HIS A 238 2.04 10.95 30.11
C HIS A 238 1.70 9.46 29.98
N SER A 239 1.41 8.77 31.09
CA SER A 239 1.11 7.34 31.10
C SER A 239 -0.09 6.96 30.24
N ASP A 240 -1.03 7.89 30.09
CA ASP A 240 -2.31 7.66 29.44
C ASP A 240 -2.30 8.01 27.94
N ASP A 241 -1.17 8.53 27.42
CA ASP A 241 -0.98 8.86 25.99
C ASP A 241 0.08 7.95 25.37
N GLU A 242 -0.29 6.69 25.10
CA GLU A 242 0.59 5.68 24.51
C GLU A 242 1.18 6.15 23.16
N LYS A 243 0.41 6.91 22.38
CA LYS A 243 0.84 7.47 21.09
C LYS A 243 1.98 8.47 21.29
N LEU A 244 1.83 9.44 22.19
CA LEU A 244 2.90 10.39 22.53
C LEU A 244 4.16 9.67 23.01
N VAL A 245 4.00 8.70 23.92
CA VAL A 245 5.12 7.92 24.48
C VAL A 245 5.89 7.20 23.37
N SER A 246 5.19 6.58 22.42
CA SER A 246 5.80 5.90 21.27
C SER A 246 6.55 6.88 20.36
N LEU A 247 5.94 8.03 20.06
CA LEU A 247 6.54 9.04 19.19
C LEU A 247 7.79 9.67 19.80
N VAL A 248 7.79 9.99 21.10
CA VAL A 248 8.97 10.51 21.81
C VAL A 248 10.10 9.47 21.87
N LYS A 249 9.77 8.18 22.09
CA LYS A 249 10.75 7.08 22.05
C LYS A 249 11.41 6.89 20.68
N SER A 250 10.67 7.13 19.60
CA SER A 250 11.22 7.06 18.23
C SER A 250 11.87 8.37 17.77
N ALA A 251 11.62 9.46 18.49
CA ALA A 251 12.01 10.81 18.10
C ALA A 251 11.57 11.17 16.67
N ASN A 252 10.39 10.73 16.24
CA ASN A 252 9.87 11.06 14.92
C ASN A 252 9.35 12.51 14.90
N PHE A 253 10.15 13.45 14.39
CA PHE A 253 9.82 14.88 14.38
C PHE A 253 8.50 15.17 13.63
N PRO A 254 8.29 14.72 12.37
CA PRO A 254 7.04 14.94 11.65
C PRO A 254 5.78 14.59 12.46
N LYS A 255 5.77 13.39 13.05
CA LYS A 255 4.63 12.91 13.84
C LYS A 255 4.45 13.64 15.15
N LEU A 256 5.54 13.99 15.83
CA LEU A 256 5.48 14.76 17.08
C LEU A 256 4.95 16.17 16.82
N TYR A 257 5.43 16.81 15.77
CA TYR A 257 4.99 18.15 15.38
C TYR A 257 3.51 18.15 14.97
N ALA A 258 3.08 17.20 14.15
CA ALA A 258 1.67 17.04 13.78
C ALA A 258 0.77 16.74 14.97
N LYS A 259 1.17 15.84 15.88
CA LYS A 259 0.39 15.53 17.09
C LYS A 259 0.22 16.76 17.97
N GLU A 260 1.31 17.46 18.28
CA GLU A 260 1.24 18.67 19.12
C GLU A 260 0.42 19.77 18.42
N LEU A 261 0.49 19.90 17.09
CA LEU A 261 -0.34 20.83 16.32
C LEU A 261 -1.83 20.48 16.44
N VAL A 262 -2.20 19.22 16.23
CA VAL A 262 -3.60 18.75 16.36
C VAL A 262 -4.13 18.92 17.78
N ASP A 263 -3.32 18.61 18.79
CA ASP A 263 -3.69 18.74 20.20
C ASP A 263 -3.85 20.22 20.63
N THR A 264 -3.19 21.13 19.92
CA THR A 264 -3.20 22.58 20.23
C THR A 264 -4.25 23.35 19.42
N LYS A 265 -4.47 23.00 18.15
CA LYS A 265 -5.41 23.73 17.28
C LYS A 265 -6.84 23.30 17.57
N VAL A 266 -7.59 24.18 18.25
CA VAL A 266 -9.01 23.97 18.49
C VAL A 266 -9.79 24.22 17.19
N ILE A 267 -10.14 23.15 16.50
CA ILE A 267 -11.08 23.20 15.38
C ILE A 267 -12.50 23.29 15.96
N LEU A 268 -13.14 24.45 15.79
CA LEU A 268 -14.53 24.61 16.17
C LEU A 268 -15.38 23.84 15.16
N LYS A 269 -15.98 22.74 15.62
CA LYS A 269 -16.81 21.86 14.81
C LYS A 269 -18.20 22.47 14.60
N THR A 270 -18.77 22.16 13.45
CA THR A 270 -20.16 22.47 13.12
C THR A 270 -21.11 21.85 14.16
N PRO A 271 -22.02 22.63 14.77
CA PRO A 271 -23.07 22.12 15.64
C PRO A 271 -23.96 21.09 14.92
N GLU A 272 -24.50 20.10 15.64
CA GLU A 272 -25.36 19.07 15.03
C GLU A 272 -26.71 19.61 14.55
N ARG A 273 -27.20 20.68 15.17
CA ARG A 273 -28.51 21.29 14.87
C ARG A 273 -28.34 22.58 14.09
N THR A 274 -29.11 22.73 13.02
CA THR A 274 -29.09 23.92 12.16
C THR A 274 -29.38 25.21 12.93
N GLU A 275 -30.28 25.16 13.91
CA GLU A 275 -30.65 26.30 14.76
C GLU A 275 -29.52 26.81 15.65
N ASP A 276 -28.51 25.97 15.92
CA ASP A 276 -27.36 26.30 16.75
C ASP A 276 -26.17 26.82 15.89
N VAL A 277 -26.33 26.84 14.56
CA VAL A 277 -25.31 27.35 13.63
C VAL A 277 -25.36 28.88 13.60
N HIS A 278 -24.38 29.50 14.26
CA HIS A 278 -24.17 30.95 14.26
C HIS A 278 -22.77 31.28 13.72
N GLY A 279 -22.69 32.27 12.84
CA GLY A 279 -21.46 32.63 12.14
C GLY A 279 -21.72 33.62 11.02
N ASP A 280 -20.65 34.02 10.33
CA ASP A 280 -20.72 34.98 9.23
C ASP A 280 -19.78 34.59 8.08
N TRP A 281 -19.97 35.23 6.93
CA TRP A 281 -19.21 35.00 5.69
C TRP A 281 -18.15 36.08 5.50
N PHE A 282 -16.93 35.65 5.20
CA PHE A 282 -15.78 36.51 4.97
C PHE A 282 -15.22 36.26 3.57
N GLU A 283 -14.87 37.34 2.86
CA GLU A 283 -14.32 37.27 1.51
C GLU A 283 -12.79 37.42 1.57
N TYR A 284 -12.10 36.58 0.81
CA TYR A 284 -10.65 36.53 0.67
C TYR A 284 -10.30 36.49 -0.81
N LYS A 285 -9.41 37.37 -1.25
CA LYS A 285 -9.03 37.59 -2.65
C LYS A 285 -7.53 37.36 -2.83
N LEU A 286 -7.04 37.60 -4.04
CA LEU A 286 -5.61 37.61 -4.34
C LEU A 286 -4.85 38.50 -3.34
N GLY A 287 -3.80 37.95 -2.72
CA GLY A 287 -3.05 38.58 -1.62
C GLY A 287 -3.45 38.15 -0.21
N ASP A 288 -4.58 37.43 -0.04
CA ASP A 288 -5.05 36.89 1.26
C ASP A 288 -4.75 35.38 1.42
N GLU A 289 -3.77 34.84 0.69
CA GLU A 289 -3.49 33.40 0.63
C GLU A 289 -3.08 32.80 1.97
N GLU A 290 -2.30 33.55 2.75
CA GLU A 290 -1.87 33.16 4.09
C GLU A 290 -3.06 33.07 5.05
N GLU A 291 -4.00 34.03 4.98
CA GLU A 291 -5.22 34.01 5.78
C GLU A 291 -6.11 32.82 5.43
N ILE A 292 -6.23 32.48 4.13
CA ILE A 292 -6.96 31.29 3.67
C ILE A 292 -6.31 30.02 4.22
N ALA A 293 -4.99 29.92 4.13
CA ALA A 293 -4.22 28.79 4.63
C ALA A 293 -4.38 28.60 6.15
N ASP A 294 -4.36 29.70 6.92
CA ASP A 294 -4.57 29.69 8.37
C ASP A 294 -5.95 29.17 8.75
N LEU A 295 -6.99 29.55 7.99
CA LEU A 295 -8.36 29.07 8.18
C LEU A 295 -8.54 27.60 7.78
N ALA A 296 -7.72 27.11 6.85
CA ALA A 296 -7.73 25.74 6.34
C ALA A 296 -6.87 24.77 7.16
N GLU A 297 -5.91 25.26 7.94
CA GLU A 297 -5.06 24.39 8.73
C GLU A 297 -5.92 23.62 9.76
N GLY A 298 -5.83 22.29 9.73
CA GLY A 298 -6.65 21.41 10.56
C GLY A 298 -8.07 21.11 10.04
N THR A 299 -8.45 21.58 8.85
CA THR A 299 -9.79 21.32 8.25
C THR A 299 -9.81 20.28 7.13
N ARG A 300 -8.64 19.72 6.75
CA ARG A 300 -8.42 18.85 5.58
C ARG A 300 -8.59 19.55 4.22
N TRP A 301 -8.79 20.88 4.19
CA TRP A 301 -8.84 21.62 2.94
C TRP A 301 -7.45 21.70 2.29
N CYS A 302 -7.37 21.49 0.97
CA CYS A 302 -6.12 21.54 0.22
C CYS A 302 -5.49 22.94 0.17
N VAL A 303 -6.30 23.98 0.37
CA VAL A 303 -5.87 25.38 0.45
C VAL A 303 -5.14 25.73 1.76
N VAL A 304 -4.84 24.73 2.60
CA VAL A 304 -3.87 24.87 3.69
C VAL A 304 -2.47 25.23 3.19
N ASP A 305 -2.21 25.01 1.90
CA ASP A 305 -1.05 25.56 1.22
C ASP A 305 -1.41 26.91 0.58
N PRO A 306 -0.75 28.02 0.96
CA PRO A 306 -0.96 29.32 0.33
C PRO A 306 -0.80 29.29 -1.19
N ASN A 307 0.02 28.39 -1.75
CA ASN A 307 0.20 28.27 -3.20
C ASN A 307 -1.02 27.65 -3.86
N VAL A 308 -1.65 26.69 -3.19
CA VAL A 308 -2.90 26.10 -3.68
C VAL A 308 -3.98 27.17 -3.62
N ALA A 309 -4.08 27.94 -2.54
CA ALA A 309 -4.98 29.09 -2.45
C ALA A 309 -4.73 30.11 -3.57
N HIS A 310 -3.45 30.46 -3.79
CA HIS A 310 -3.03 31.36 -4.87
C HIS A 310 -3.47 30.84 -6.23
N ASN A 311 -3.16 29.58 -6.55
CA ASN A 311 -3.54 28.96 -7.82
C ASN A 311 -5.05 28.99 -8.06
N TYR A 312 -5.86 28.87 -7.01
CA TYR A 312 -7.31 29.01 -7.11
C TYR A 312 -7.79 30.46 -7.33
N LEU A 313 -7.01 31.45 -6.89
CA LEU A 313 -7.29 32.89 -7.00
C LEU A 313 -6.73 33.53 -8.27
N THR A 314 -5.60 33.03 -8.79
CA THR A 314 -4.98 33.46 -10.05
C THR A 314 -5.32 32.56 -11.22
N TYR A 315 -6.09 31.52 -10.96
CA TYR A 315 -6.64 30.66 -12.00
C TYR A 315 -7.22 31.54 -13.12
N GLY A 316 -6.99 31.22 -14.39
CA GLY A 316 -7.48 32.05 -15.50
C GLY A 316 -6.52 33.10 -16.07
N GLN A 317 -5.32 33.33 -15.50
CA GLN A 317 -4.26 34.25 -16.00
C GLN A 317 -3.85 34.13 -17.48
N PHE A 318 -4.33 33.13 -18.20
CA PHE A 318 -4.00 32.91 -19.60
C PHE A 318 -5.24 33.07 -20.50
N ILE A 319 -5.74 34.30 -20.59
CA ILE A 319 -6.78 34.70 -21.56
C ILE A 319 -6.13 35.43 -22.74
N ASN A 320 -6.11 34.75 -23.90
CA ASN A 320 -6.02 35.21 -25.30
C ASN A 320 -5.02 36.30 -25.74
N PRO A 321 -4.26 36.02 -26.83
CA PRO A 321 -4.18 36.92 -27.96
C PRO A 321 -4.85 36.24 -29.15
N GLY A 322 -6.18 36.35 -29.18
CA GLY A 322 -6.99 35.98 -30.33
C GLY A 322 -7.56 37.23 -30.97
N GLU A 323 -6.72 38.15 -31.45
CA GLU A 323 -7.07 39.09 -32.53
C GLU A 323 -5.79 39.61 -33.20
N ASP A 324 -5.76 39.47 -34.53
CA ASP A 324 -4.71 39.94 -35.44
C ASP A 324 -4.15 41.31 -35.04
N ASN A 325 -2.83 41.39 -34.81
CA ASN A 325 -2.03 42.52 -35.25
C ASN A 325 -0.57 42.09 -35.45
N ASN A 326 -0.24 41.95 -36.73
CA ASN A 326 1.11 41.97 -37.27
C ASN A 326 1.80 43.28 -36.83
N TYR A 327 2.59 43.24 -35.76
CA TYR A 327 3.60 44.26 -35.48
C TYR A 327 4.89 43.61 -34.98
N ASP A 328 5.97 44.10 -35.59
CA ASP A 328 7.33 43.67 -35.45
C ASP A 328 7.84 43.69 -34.00
N ASP A 329 8.88 42.88 -33.79
CA ASP A 329 9.83 42.94 -32.67
C ASP A 329 10.11 44.38 -32.19
N ASP A 330 10.34 44.45 -30.88
CA ASP A 330 10.91 45.54 -30.09
C ASP A 330 9.90 46.45 -29.34
N ASP A 331 10.08 46.45 -28.01
CA ASP A 331 9.49 47.32 -26.98
C ASP A 331 8.04 47.05 -26.54
N TRP A 332 7.88 46.20 -25.52
CA TRP A 332 6.80 46.33 -24.54
C TRP A 332 7.38 46.21 -23.13
N GLU A 333 7.26 47.31 -22.38
CA GLU A 333 7.64 47.46 -20.98
C GLU A 333 6.85 46.48 -20.09
N ASP A 334 7.47 46.07 -18.97
CA ASP A 334 6.81 45.45 -17.81
C ASP A 334 5.62 46.33 -17.36
N ASP A 335 4.40 46.02 -17.81
CA ASP A 335 3.21 46.56 -17.17
C ASP A 335 2.02 45.59 -17.21
N ASP A 336 1.39 45.48 -16.03
CA ASP A 336 0.14 44.83 -15.66
C ASP A 336 0.11 43.29 -15.48
N GLN A 337 0.32 42.87 -14.22
CA GLN A 337 -0.39 41.73 -13.62
C GLN A 337 -1.90 41.95 -13.85
N THR A 338 -2.52 41.19 -14.75
CA THR A 338 -3.98 41.21 -14.91
C THR A 338 -4.62 40.68 -13.63
N GLU A 339 -5.04 41.59 -12.75
CA GLU A 339 -5.82 41.29 -11.56
C GLU A 339 -7.13 40.63 -12.03
N TYR A 340 -7.50 39.47 -11.47
CA TYR A 340 -8.82 38.88 -11.62
C TYR A 340 -9.67 39.28 -10.41
N PRO A 341 -10.23 40.50 -10.37
CA PRO A 341 -10.88 41.03 -9.17
C PRO A 341 -12.09 40.22 -8.73
N GLU A 342 -12.57 39.31 -9.56
CA GLU A 342 -13.77 38.50 -9.31
C GLU A 342 -13.46 37.14 -8.65
N ALA A 343 -12.25 36.60 -8.81
CA ALA A 343 -11.82 35.36 -8.17
C ALA A 343 -11.65 35.58 -6.66
N LYS A 344 -12.35 34.76 -5.85
CA LYS A 344 -12.29 34.85 -4.38
C LYS A 344 -12.77 33.59 -3.69
N PHE A 345 -12.31 33.42 -2.45
CA PHE A 345 -12.90 32.51 -1.48
C PHE A 345 -13.88 33.27 -0.59
N ILE A 346 -15.07 32.71 -0.40
CA ILE A 346 -16.05 33.18 0.57
C ILE A 346 -16.16 32.10 1.65
N ILE A 347 -15.57 32.34 2.81
CA ILE A 347 -15.44 31.35 3.89
C ILE A 347 -16.41 31.69 5.02
N PHE A 348 -17.24 30.72 5.38
CA PHE A 348 -18.12 30.79 6.56
C PHE A 348 -17.32 30.41 7.80
N ARG A 349 -17.37 31.27 8.82
CA ARG A 349 -16.72 31.04 10.11
C ARG A 349 -17.77 31.05 11.21
N LEU A 350 -17.77 29.99 12.01
CA LEU A 350 -18.62 29.92 13.20
C LEU A 350 -18.22 30.98 14.22
N GLU A 351 -19.20 31.56 14.89
CA GLU A 351 -19.00 32.44 16.03
C GLU A 351 -18.70 31.61 17.28
N ASP A 352 -17.76 32.05 18.12
CA ASP A 352 -17.49 31.42 19.42
C ASP A 352 -18.75 31.54 20.30
N PRO A 353 -19.36 30.42 20.72
CA PRO A 353 -20.56 30.43 21.55
C PRO A 353 -20.37 31.18 22.87
N ASN A 354 -19.13 31.29 23.37
CA ASN A 354 -18.80 31.94 24.63
C ASN A 354 -18.39 33.41 24.47
N SER A 355 -18.12 33.87 23.23
CA SER A 355 -17.57 35.19 22.95
C SER A 355 -18.21 35.80 21.69
N PRO A 356 -19.43 36.37 21.80
CA PRO A 356 -20.11 36.97 20.66
C PRO A 356 -19.25 38.04 19.95
N GLY A 357 -19.20 37.99 18.63
CA GLY A 357 -18.36 38.81 17.76
C GLY A 357 -16.95 38.25 17.52
N VAL A 358 -16.56 37.17 18.20
CA VAL A 358 -15.29 36.46 17.96
C VAL A 358 -15.58 35.23 17.10
N TYR A 359 -14.89 35.12 15.97
CA TYR A 359 -15.08 34.03 15.02
C TYR A 359 -13.98 32.98 15.15
N ALA A 360 -14.32 31.73 14.84
CA ALA A 360 -13.40 30.60 14.83
C ALA A 360 -12.15 30.91 14.00
N SER A 361 -11.02 30.37 14.44
CA SER A 361 -9.74 30.42 13.74
C SER A 361 -9.65 29.44 12.57
N ASN A 362 -10.68 28.62 12.35
CA ASN A 362 -10.85 27.76 11.19
C ASN A 362 -12.09 28.15 10.36
N GLY A 363 -12.07 27.82 9.08
CA GLY A 363 -13.28 27.84 8.25
C GLY A 363 -14.19 26.64 8.58
N SER A 364 -15.49 26.80 8.33
CA SER A 364 -16.49 25.72 8.49
C SER A 364 -17.18 25.35 7.17
N ALA A 365 -17.26 26.29 6.24
CA ALA A 365 -17.61 26.02 4.85
C ALA A 365 -16.95 27.06 3.94
N SER A 366 -16.73 26.73 2.68
CA SER A 366 -16.20 27.65 1.68
C SER A 366 -17.03 27.61 0.40
N ILE A 367 -17.08 28.76 -0.27
CA ILE A 367 -17.58 28.90 -1.65
C ILE A 367 -16.46 29.56 -2.45
N ARG A 368 -15.99 28.90 -3.50
CA ARG A 368 -14.98 29.46 -4.40
C ARG A 368 -15.67 30.06 -5.62
N LEU A 369 -15.33 31.31 -5.94
CA LEU A 369 -15.65 31.92 -7.22
C LEU A 369 -14.50 31.72 -8.19
N ASP A 370 -14.82 31.38 -9.43
CA ASP A 370 -13.87 31.37 -10.54
C ASP A 370 -13.55 32.81 -11.00
N PRO A 371 -12.65 32.97 -11.99
CA PRO A 371 -12.21 34.28 -12.46
C PRO A 371 -13.29 35.09 -13.16
N ASP A 372 -14.39 34.46 -13.58
CA ASP A 372 -15.59 35.09 -14.14
C ASP A 372 -16.62 35.43 -13.03
N GLY A 373 -16.24 35.29 -11.76
CA GLY A 373 -17.08 35.57 -10.61
C GLY A 373 -18.19 34.55 -10.38
N MET A 374 -18.15 33.38 -11.03
CA MET A 374 -19.17 32.34 -10.93
C MET A 374 -18.80 31.32 -9.85
N VAL A 375 -19.81 30.78 -9.15
CA VAL A 375 -19.59 29.72 -8.17
C VAL A 375 -19.06 28.48 -8.87
N ALA A 376 -17.85 28.11 -8.50
CA ALA A 376 -17.14 26.99 -9.10
C ALA A 376 -16.99 25.81 -8.13
N GLU A 377 -16.93 26.06 -6.82
CA GLU A 377 -16.83 25.01 -5.81
C GLU A 377 -17.54 25.41 -4.51
N VAL A 378 -18.07 24.41 -3.78
CA VAL A 378 -18.64 24.57 -2.45
C VAL A 378 -18.18 23.40 -1.56
N SER A 379 -17.53 23.71 -0.44
CA SER A 379 -16.84 22.70 0.38
C SER A 379 -17.15 22.88 1.88
N GLY A 380 -17.15 21.78 2.62
CA GLY A 380 -17.34 21.73 4.09
C GLY A 380 -16.24 20.95 4.80
N LEU A 381 -16.44 20.56 6.06
CA LEU A 381 -15.44 19.84 6.87
C LEU A 381 -15.64 18.32 6.89
N GLY A 382 -16.70 17.80 6.28
CA GLY A 382 -16.97 16.38 6.19
C GLY A 382 -15.96 15.63 5.31
N GLU A 383 -16.05 14.30 5.33
CA GLU A 383 -15.25 13.45 4.45
C GLU A 383 -15.47 13.80 2.98
N GLY A 384 -14.40 13.86 2.18
CA GLY A 384 -14.46 14.34 0.80
C GLY A 384 -14.86 15.81 0.68
N GLN A 385 -14.64 16.61 1.74
CA GLN A 385 -15.08 17.99 1.89
C GLN A 385 -16.61 18.16 1.79
N ALA A 386 -17.34 17.15 2.22
CA ALA A 386 -18.79 17.19 2.33
C ALA A 386 -19.26 18.30 3.29
N ILE A 387 -20.31 19.03 2.89
CA ILE A 387 -20.96 20.00 3.78
C ILE A 387 -21.72 19.27 4.87
N GLU A 388 -21.49 19.60 6.14
CA GLU A 388 -22.21 19.04 7.26
C GLU A 388 -23.71 19.38 7.22
N ASP A 389 -24.56 18.44 7.61
CA ASP A 389 -26.01 18.52 7.46
C ASP A 389 -26.63 19.80 8.05
N ALA A 390 -26.08 20.26 9.18
CA ALA A 390 -26.55 21.46 9.85
C ALA A 390 -26.23 22.76 9.08
N LEU A 391 -25.14 22.78 8.30
CA LEU A 391 -24.69 23.92 7.50
C LEU A 391 -25.39 24.00 6.14
N VAL A 392 -25.93 22.89 5.63
CA VAL A 392 -26.57 22.83 4.30
C VAL A 392 -27.53 24.00 4.04
N PRO A 393 -28.45 24.39 4.94
CA PRO A 393 -29.36 25.52 4.71
C PRO A 393 -28.64 26.87 4.58
N THR A 394 -27.64 27.12 5.43
CA THR A 394 -26.85 28.36 5.44
C THR A 394 -26.03 28.48 4.16
N VAL A 395 -25.33 27.41 3.78
CA VAL A 395 -24.50 27.38 2.58
C VAL A 395 -25.35 27.48 1.32
N LYS A 396 -26.46 26.71 1.23
CA LYS A 396 -27.41 26.80 0.11
C LYS A 396 -27.88 28.24 -0.13
N LYS A 397 -28.28 28.94 0.94
CA LYS A 397 -28.75 30.33 0.84
C LYS A 397 -27.66 31.25 0.29
N LYS A 398 -26.41 31.13 0.75
CA LYS A 398 -25.31 31.95 0.27
C LYS A 398 -24.92 31.59 -1.17
N THR A 399 -24.76 30.30 -1.48
CA THR A 399 -24.44 29.84 -2.84
C THR A 399 -25.45 30.33 -3.87
N LEU A 400 -26.75 30.15 -3.62
CA LEU A 400 -27.81 30.60 -4.55
C LEU A 400 -27.93 32.12 -4.68
N SER A 401 -27.27 32.89 -3.79
CA SER A 401 -27.21 34.36 -3.89
C SER A 401 -26.09 34.86 -4.78
N LEU A 402 -25.18 33.98 -5.21
CA LEU A 402 -23.98 34.29 -5.99
C LEU A 402 -24.18 33.85 -7.46
N PRO A 403 -23.52 34.51 -8.43
CA PRO A 403 -23.57 34.11 -9.84
C PRO A 403 -23.15 32.66 -10.04
N GLY A 404 -23.85 31.91 -10.91
CA GLY A 404 -23.56 30.49 -11.19
C GLY A 404 -24.01 29.52 -10.08
N GLY A 405 -24.43 30.03 -8.92
CA GLY A 405 -24.89 29.22 -7.79
C GLY A 405 -26.15 28.40 -8.09
N GLU A 406 -26.99 28.84 -9.03
CA GLU A 406 -28.19 28.11 -9.47
C GLU A 406 -27.90 26.71 -10.01
N LYS A 407 -26.69 26.47 -10.54
CA LYS A 407 -26.23 25.14 -11.00
C LYS A 407 -26.14 24.13 -9.84
N TYR A 408 -26.03 24.59 -8.60
CA TYR A 408 -25.95 23.76 -7.40
C TYR A 408 -27.32 23.45 -6.78
N LEU A 409 -28.41 24.02 -7.30
CA LEU A 409 -29.74 23.89 -6.69
C LEU A 409 -30.16 22.42 -6.50
N GLN A 410 -30.01 21.61 -7.54
CA GLN A 410 -30.33 20.18 -7.48
C GLN A 410 -29.47 19.45 -6.45
N LYS A 411 -28.16 19.71 -6.40
CA LYS A 411 -27.24 19.09 -5.43
C LYS A 411 -27.67 19.38 -3.99
N PHE A 412 -28.07 20.61 -3.70
CA PHE A 412 -28.59 20.97 -2.39
C PHE A 412 -29.94 20.31 -2.09
N ASP A 413 -30.89 20.31 -3.04
CA ASP A 413 -32.21 19.68 -2.87
C ASP A 413 -32.10 18.17 -2.62
N ASP A 414 -31.21 17.51 -3.35
CA ASP A 414 -30.95 16.08 -3.23
C ASP A 414 -30.33 15.73 -1.88
N LYS A 415 -29.30 16.48 -1.45
CA LYS A 415 -28.69 16.31 -0.13
C LYS A 415 -29.70 16.52 1.00
N GLN A 416 -30.53 17.57 0.91
CA GLN A 416 -31.58 17.80 1.91
C GLN A 416 -32.62 16.67 1.93
N THR A 417 -32.93 16.10 0.76
CA THR A 417 -33.82 14.94 0.67
C THR A 417 -33.19 13.73 1.34
N LEU A 418 -31.93 13.41 1.06
CA LEU A 418 -31.21 12.30 1.69
C LEU A 418 -31.11 12.45 3.22
N ILE A 419 -30.81 13.66 3.73
CA ILE A 419 -30.82 13.94 5.18
C ILE A 419 -32.20 13.65 5.80
N ARG A 420 -33.28 13.98 5.09
CA ARG A 420 -34.65 13.73 5.54
C ARG A 420 -34.97 12.23 5.53
N LEU A 421 -34.54 11.50 4.51
CA LEU A 421 -34.71 10.05 4.42
C LEU A 421 -33.92 9.32 5.52
N ASP A 422 -32.68 9.73 5.80
CA ASP A 422 -31.87 9.19 6.90
C ASP A 422 -32.53 9.42 8.27
N LYS A 423 -33.09 10.62 8.51
CA LYS A 423 -33.87 10.90 9.74
C LYS A 423 -35.12 10.02 9.86
N LYS A 424 -35.79 9.69 8.76
CA LYS A 424 -36.91 8.72 8.74
C LYS A 424 -36.42 7.30 9.03
N MET A 425 -35.32 6.92 8.40
CA MET A 425 -34.63 5.64 8.58
C MET A 425 -34.31 5.39 10.05
N LYS A 426 -33.63 6.35 10.71
CA LYS A 426 -33.26 6.29 12.13
C LYS A 426 -34.47 6.21 13.08
N LYS A 427 -35.62 6.76 12.67
CA LYS A 427 -36.89 6.69 13.42
C LYS A 427 -37.74 5.45 13.09
N GLY A 428 -37.30 4.60 12.16
CA GLY A 428 -38.06 3.44 11.71
C GLY A 428 -39.35 3.78 10.97
N GLN A 429 -39.37 4.92 10.25
CA GLN A 429 -40.56 5.38 9.51
C GLN A 429 -40.57 4.85 8.08
N ASP A 430 -41.76 4.66 7.51
CA ASP A 430 -41.93 4.30 6.11
C ASP A 430 -41.59 5.47 5.16
N LEU A 431 -41.08 5.12 3.98
CA LEU A 431 -40.92 6.03 2.85
C LEU A 431 -42.17 6.05 1.95
N THR A 432 -42.47 7.21 1.37
CA THR A 432 -43.53 7.34 0.35
C THR A 432 -43.05 6.82 -1.01
N LYS A 433 -43.99 6.64 -1.95
CA LYS A 433 -43.66 6.22 -3.32
C LYS A 433 -42.70 7.20 -4.01
N GLU A 434 -42.91 8.50 -3.83
CA GLU A 434 -42.06 9.55 -4.42
C GLU A 434 -40.65 9.55 -3.81
N GLU A 435 -40.54 9.25 -2.51
CA GLU A 435 -39.25 9.14 -1.81
C GLU A 435 -38.46 7.90 -2.26
N LEU A 436 -39.16 6.79 -2.50
CA LEU A 436 -38.56 5.59 -3.08
C LEU A 436 -38.16 5.82 -4.54
N SER A 437 -38.99 6.49 -5.34
CA SER A 437 -38.63 6.86 -6.72
C SER A 437 -37.37 7.74 -6.76
N PHE A 438 -37.22 8.66 -5.80
CA PHE A 438 -36.01 9.44 -5.63
C PHE A 438 -34.80 8.56 -5.25
N LEU A 439 -34.94 7.70 -4.22
CA LEU A 439 -33.85 6.83 -3.75
C LEU A 439 -33.34 5.87 -4.83
N TYR A 440 -34.23 5.38 -5.68
CA TYR A 440 -33.92 4.51 -6.81
C TYR A 440 -33.62 5.27 -8.11
N GLU A 441 -33.59 6.60 -8.07
CA GLU A 441 -33.16 7.43 -9.21
C GLU A 441 -34.05 7.25 -10.47
N LEU A 442 -35.34 6.92 -10.28
CA LEU A 442 -36.26 6.51 -11.36
C LEU A 442 -36.65 7.64 -12.32
N ASP A 443 -36.62 8.89 -11.85
CA ASP A 443 -37.00 10.06 -12.65
C ASP A 443 -35.78 10.88 -13.09
N ARG A 444 -34.72 10.89 -12.28
CA ARG A 444 -33.42 11.50 -12.58
C ARG A 444 -32.34 10.99 -11.62
N PRO A 445 -31.05 11.07 -12.00
CA PRO A 445 -29.94 10.81 -11.09
C PRO A 445 -29.93 11.73 -9.87
N ILE A 446 -29.46 11.20 -8.74
CA ILE A 446 -29.14 11.97 -7.55
C ILE A 446 -27.82 12.71 -7.77
N ALA A 447 -27.84 14.04 -7.64
CA ALA A 447 -26.65 14.87 -7.76
C ALA A 447 -25.95 15.04 -6.41
N THR A 448 -24.72 14.54 -6.31
CA THR A 448 -23.90 14.68 -5.09
C THR A 448 -23.39 16.11 -4.94
N LEU A 449 -23.56 16.69 -3.74
CA LEU A 449 -23.05 18.02 -3.41
C LEU A 449 -21.56 18.01 -3.05
N ASP A 450 -21.10 16.93 -2.44
CA ASP A 450 -19.76 16.79 -1.90
C ASP A 450 -18.70 16.86 -3.02
N THR A 451 -17.64 17.64 -2.78
CA THR A 451 -16.63 17.97 -3.79
C THR A 451 -15.87 16.73 -4.29
N TYR A 452 -15.50 15.81 -3.38
CA TYR A 452 -14.65 14.66 -3.72
C TYR A 452 -15.34 13.30 -3.60
N ASN A 453 -16.62 13.25 -3.22
CA ASN A 453 -17.37 11.99 -3.18
C ASN A 453 -18.15 11.78 -4.49
N ARG A 454 -18.00 10.60 -5.10
CA ARG A 454 -18.80 10.23 -6.30
C ARG A 454 -20.27 10.02 -5.96
N ARG A 455 -20.60 9.56 -4.74
CA ARG A 455 -21.96 9.27 -4.26
C ARG A 455 -22.09 9.62 -2.78
N ASP A 456 -23.26 10.08 -2.35
CA ASP A 456 -23.56 10.29 -0.92
C ASP A 456 -23.56 8.93 -0.17
N PRO A 457 -22.84 8.82 0.96
CA PRO A 457 -22.66 7.56 1.68
C PRO A 457 -23.96 6.99 2.28
N ARG A 458 -25.02 7.79 2.41
CA ARG A 458 -26.31 7.33 2.95
C ARG A 458 -27.09 6.47 1.96
N ILE A 459 -26.83 6.58 0.65
CA ILE A 459 -27.65 5.89 -0.36
C ILE A 459 -27.59 4.36 -0.21
N PRO A 460 -26.40 3.73 -0.07
CA PRO A 460 -26.31 2.30 0.22
C PRO A 460 -27.08 1.89 1.49
N GLU A 461 -26.89 2.60 2.61
CA GLU A 461 -27.58 2.29 3.88
C GLU A 461 -29.11 2.40 3.75
N LEU A 462 -29.58 3.42 3.04
CA LEU A 462 -31.00 3.60 2.74
C LEU A 462 -31.55 2.46 1.87
N LYS A 463 -30.79 2.02 0.85
CA LYS A 463 -31.19 0.89 -0.02
C LYS A 463 -31.07 -0.47 0.66
N GLU A 464 -30.26 -0.61 1.70
CA GLU A 464 -30.23 -1.82 2.52
C GLU A 464 -31.51 -1.93 3.35
N LYS A 465 -31.94 -0.85 4.02
CA LYS A 465 -33.17 -0.86 4.82
C LYS A 465 -34.43 -0.88 3.95
N TYR A 466 -34.48 -0.01 2.94
CA TYR A 466 -35.61 0.14 2.02
C TYR A 466 -35.24 -0.52 0.69
N ASN A 467 -35.02 -1.84 0.75
CA ASN A 467 -34.54 -2.66 -0.36
C ASN A 467 -35.55 -2.78 -1.51
N VAL A 468 -35.14 -3.49 -2.57
CA VAL A 468 -35.95 -3.63 -3.80
C VAL A 468 -37.29 -4.28 -3.49
N GLU A 469 -37.31 -5.34 -2.68
CA GLU A 469 -38.55 -5.98 -2.25
C GLU A 469 -39.49 -4.98 -1.55
N TYR A 470 -38.99 -4.21 -0.57
CA TYR A 470 -39.77 -3.18 0.11
C TYR A 470 -40.28 -2.10 -0.88
N ALA A 471 -39.47 -1.69 -1.84
CA ALA A 471 -39.86 -0.72 -2.85
C ALA A 471 -41.03 -1.24 -3.71
N LEU A 472 -40.96 -2.51 -4.13
CA LEU A 472 -42.01 -3.18 -4.89
C LEU A 472 -43.29 -3.37 -4.06
N GLU A 473 -43.17 -3.73 -2.79
CA GLU A 473 -44.31 -3.81 -1.86
C GLU A 473 -45.08 -2.49 -1.73
N LYS A 474 -44.36 -1.36 -1.78
CA LYS A 474 -44.94 -0.02 -1.74
C LYS A 474 -45.46 0.44 -3.12
N GLY A 475 -45.42 -0.44 -4.13
CA GLY A 475 -46.00 -0.23 -5.44
C GLY A 475 -45.19 0.69 -6.33
N LEU A 476 -43.85 0.70 -6.20
CA LEU A 476 -42.98 1.30 -7.21
C LEU A 476 -43.15 0.57 -8.55
N ASP A 477 -42.86 1.27 -9.63
CA ASP A 477 -42.94 0.73 -10.98
C ASP A 477 -41.78 -0.25 -11.21
N ILE A 478 -42.10 -1.52 -11.45
CA ILE A 478 -41.11 -2.61 -11.52
C ILE A 478 -40.19 -2.47 -12.73
N ASP A 479 -40.71 -2.04 -13.89
CA ASP A 479 -39.92 -1.86 -15.10
C ASP A 479 -38.92 -0.73 -14.92
N LYS A 480 -39.35 0.38 -14.29
CA LYS A 480 -38.45 1.47 -13.93
C LYS A 480 -37.39 1.04 -12.93
N ILE A 481 -37.73 0.23 -11.92
CA ILE A 481 -36.74 -0.32 -11.00
C ILE A 481 -35.71 -1.13 -11.77
N ILE A 482 -36.13 -2.06 -12.63
CA ILE A 482 -35.21 -2.92 -13.40
C ILE A 482 -34.21 -2.07 -14.18
N SER A 483 -34.68 -1.05 -14.91
CA SER A 483 -33.81 -0.13 -15.66
C SER A 483 -32.87 0.74 -14.81
N SER A 484 -33.15 0.89 -13.50
CA SER A 484 -32.33 1.67 -12.57
C SER A 484 -31.26 0.85 -11.83
N LEU A 485 -31.38 -0.48 -11.85
CA LEU A 485 -30.49 -1.40 -11.15
C LEU A 485 -29.35 -1.84 -12.06
N GLY A 486 -28.17 -2.06 -11.48
CA GLY A 486 -27.07 -2.72 -12.18
C GLY A 486 -27.24 -4.24 -12.21
N PRO A 487 -26.53 -4.96 -13.10
CA PRO A 487 -26.67 -6.41 -13.29
C PRO A 487 -26.61 -7.21 -11.99
N ASN A 488 -25.55 -7.03 -11.19
CA ASN A 488 -25.38 -7.70 -9.89
C ASN A 488 -26.57 -7.47 -8.93
N THR A 489 -27.15 -6.27 -8.92
CA THR A 489 -28.29 -5.97 -8.03
C THR A 489 -29.59 -6.58 -8.55
N LEU A 490 -29.75 -6.72 -9.88
CA LEU A 490 -30.87 -7.46 -10.46
C LEU A 490 -30.82 -8.93 -10.04
N ILE A 491 -29.67 -9.58 -10.21
CA ILE A 491 -29.49 -11.00 -9.83
C ILE A 491 -29.75 -11.23 -8.34
N GLN A 492 -29.17 -10.39 -7.47
CA GLN A 492 -29.41 -10.49 -6.02
C GLN A 492 -30.87 -10.34 -5.61
N ASN A 493 -31.70 -9.72 -6.45
CA ASN A 493 -33.13 -9.49 -6.19
C ASN A 493 -34.02 -10.26 -7.18
N LEU A 494 -33.49 -11.24 -7.92
CA LEU A 494 -34.20 -11.96 -8.98
C LEU A 494 -35.51 -12.56 -8.47
N ASP A 495 -35.45 -13.31 -7.37
CA ASP A 495 -36.64 -13.92 -6.72
C ASP A 495 -37.69 -12.88 -6.35
N SER A 496 -37.27 -11.73 -5.82
CA SER A 496 -38.18 -10.64 -5.47
C SER A 496 -38.81 -10.03 -6.72
N LEU A 497 -38.01 -9.72 -7.74
CA LEU A 497 -38.53 -9.16 -8.99
C LEU A 497 -39.56 -10.09 -9.63
N ILE A 498 -39.25 -11.39 -9.72
CA ILE A 498 -40.17 -12.41 -10.23
C ILE A 498 -41.45 -12.49 -9.39
N LYS A 499 -41.33 -12.54 -8.05
CA LYS A 499 -42.46 -12.59 -7.11
C LYS A 499 -43.44 -11.42 -7.30
N TYR A 500 -42.94 -10.21 -7.61
CA TYR A 500 -43.76 -9.03 -7.86
C TYR A 500 -44.16 -8.86 -9.34
N GLY A 501 -43.92 -9.86 -10.18
CA GLY A 501 -44.42 -9.94 -11.55
C GLY A 501 -43.57 -9.19 -12.58
N ALA A 502 -42.24 -9.12 -12.38
CA ALA A 502 -41.33 -8.61 -13.39
C ALA A 502 -41.44 -9.41 -14.69
N ASP A 503 -41.33 -8.73 -15.83
CA ASP A 503 -41.09 -9.41 -17.10
C ASP A 503 -39.68 -10.00 -17.09
N ILE A 504 -39.59 -11.33 -17.19
CA ILE A 504 -38.33 -12.06 -17.12
C ILE A 504 -37.41 -11.68 -18.30
N ASP A 505 -37.97 -11.38 -19.48
CA ASP A 505 -37.20 -10.97 -20.65
C ASP A 505 -36.62 -9.55 -20.49
N ASN A 506 -37.30 -8.71 -19.70
CA ASN A 506 -36.77 -7.39 -19.32
C ASN A 506 -35.58 -7.55 -18.36
N ILE A 507 -35.64 -8.50 -17.42
CA ILE A 507 -34.50 -8.79 -16.54
C ILE A 507 -33.31 -9.31 -17.35
N THR A 508 -33.53 -10.33 -18.19
CA THR A 508 -32.45 -10.94 -19.00
C THR A 508 -31.77 -9.94 -19.91
N SER A 509 -32.50 -8.98 -20.47
CA SER A 509 -31.96 -7.91 -21.31
C SER A 509 -31.07 -6.89 -20.57
N ASN A 510 -31.06 -6.91 -19.23
CA ASN A 510 -30.31 -5.97 -18.38
C ASN A 510 -29.21 -6.64 -17.53
N ILE A 511 -28.94 -7.93 -17.73
CA ILE A 511 -27.84 -8.69 -17.12
C ILE A 511 -26.90 -9.23 -18.21
N ASP A 512 -25.68 -9.60 -17.87
CA ASP A 512 -24.72 -10.11 -18.86
C ASP A 512 -24.85 -11.63 -19.10
N SER A 513 -24.22 -12.12 -20.16
CA SER A 513 -24.31 -13.53 -20.57
C SER A 513 -23.82 -14.50 -19.48
N TYR A 514 -22.87 -14.09 -18.62
CA TYR A 514 -22.41 -14.91 -17.50
C TYR A 514 -23.48 -15.03 -16.42
N ASP A 515 -24.06 -13.90 -16.01
CA ASP A 515 -25.16 -13.85 -15.04
C ASP A 515 -26.38 -14.64 -15.53
N ILE A 516 -26.66 -14.62 -16.84
CA ILE A 516 -27.70 -15.44 -17.47
C ILE A 516 -27.38 -16.93 -17.31
N ALA A 517 -26.15 -17.36 -17.64
CA ALA A 517 -25.74 -18.76 -17.53
C ALA A 517 -25.79 -19.26 -16.09
N ALA A 518 -25.32 -18.47 -15.13
CA ALA A 518 -25.34 -18.80 -13.70
C ALA A 518 -26.75 -18.93 -13.11
N ASN A 519 -27.76 -18.32 -13.74
CA ASN A 519 -29.15 -18.36 -13.31
C ASN A 519 -30.08 -19.03 -14.34
N LEU A 520 -29.52 -19.81 -15.28
CA LEU A 520 -30.19 -20.28 -16.48
C LEU A 520 -31.48 -21.04 -16.18
N ASP A 521 -31.42 -22.03 -15.28
CA ASP A 521 -32.58 -22.82 -14.85
C ASP A 521 -33.72 -21.93 -14.35
N THR A 522 -33.40 -20.98 -13.47
CA THR A 522 -34.39 -20.08 -12.85
C THR A 522 -35.03 -19.18 -13.90
N LEU A 523 -34.23 -18.64 -14.82
CA LEU A 523 -34.72 -17.76 -15.88
C LEU A 523 -35.64 -18.52 -16.85
N LEU A 524 -35.24 -19.72 -17.28
CA LEU A 524 -36.04 -20.55 -18.19
C LEU A 524 -37.31 -21.09 -17.53
N ASP A 525 -37.26 -21.49 -16.27
CA ASP A 525 -38.43 -21.93 -15.49
C ASP A 525 -39.50 -20.83 -15.38
N HIS A 526 -39.07 -19.55 -15.43
CA HIS A 526 -39.95 -18.39 -15.44
C HIS A 526 -40.29 -17.88 -16.85
N GLY A 527 -39.87 -18.61 -17.89
CA GLY A 527 -40.28 -18.38 -19.28
C GLY A 527 -39.41 -17.41 -20.07
N ALA A 528 -38.17 -17.16 -19.64
CA ALA A 528 -37.22 -16.34 -20.39
C ALA A 528 -36.98 -16.93 -21.79
N ASN A 529 -36.98 -16.05 -22.80
CA ASN A 529 -36.70 -16.43 -24.18
C ASN A 529 -35.20 -16.42 -24.46
N ILE A 530 -34.51 -17.46 -23.99
CA ILE A 530 -33.05 -17.65 -24.14
C ILE A 530 -32.78 -18.77 -25.15
N ASP A 531 -31.97 -18.50 -26.18
CA ASP A 531 -31.36 -19.57 -26.98
C ASP A 531 -30.10 -20.06 -26.26
N VAL A 532 -30.22 -21.23 -25.61
CA VAL A 532 -29.14 -21.82 -24.80
C VAL A 532 -27.87 -22.13 -25.61
N ASN A 533 -27.99 -22.38 -26.92
CA ASN A 533 -26.83 -22.65 -27.77
C ASN A 533 -26.12 -21.36 -28.16
N GLU A 534 -26.88 -20.31 -28.47
CA GLU A 534 -26.32 -18.98 -28.71
C GLU A 534 -25.60 -18.47 -27.46
N LEU A 535 -26.24 -18.58 -26.29
CA LEU A 535 -25.64 -18.20 -25.00
C LEU A 535 -24.35 -18.96 -24.72
N ALA A 536 -24.32 -20.29 -24.88
CA ALA A 536 -23.12 -21.09 -24.69
C ALA A 536 -21.98 -20.67 -25.64
N SER A 537 -22.31 -20.23 -26.86
CA SER A 537 -21.32 -19.82 -27.87
C SER A 537 -20.72 -18.43 -27.62
N GLU A 538 -21.39 -17.58 -26.84
CA GLU A 538 -20.91 -16.25 -26.45
C GLU A 538 -19.94 -16.30 -25.25
N LEU A 539 -19.95 -17.41 -24.52
CA LEU A 539 -19.20 -17.57 -23.27
C LEU A 539 -17.85 -18.26 -23.50
N ASP A 540 -16.87 -17.87 -22.68
CA ASP A 540 -15.61 -18.59 -22.63
C ASP A 540 -15.82 -20.03 -22.13
N THR A 541 -14.97 -20.96 -22.61
CA THR A 541 -14.98 -22.39 -22.26
C THR A 541 -15.10 -22.65 -20.75
N TYR A 542 -14.47 -21.80 -19.93
CA TYR A 542 -14.53 -21.88 -18.46
C TYR A 542 -15.95 -21.63 -17.91
N TYR A 543 -16.65 -20.60 -18.39
CA TYR A 543 -18.00 -20.27 -17.92
C TYR A 543 -19.06 -21.26 -18.41
N VAL A 544 -18.85 -21.82 -19.60
CA VAL A 544 -19.66 -22.95 -20.10
C VAL A 544 -19.47 -24.16 -19.19
N LEU A 545 -18.23 -24.46 -18.78
CA LEU A 545 -17.91 -25.59 -17.91
C LEU A 545 -18.49 -25.43 -16.49
N GLU A 546 -18.38 -24.23 -15.89
CA GLU A 546 -18.94 -23.93 -14.57
C GLU A 546 -20.46 -24.15 -14.52
N ASN A 547 -21.15 -23.91 -15.64
CA ASN A 547 -22.60 -24.03 -15.77
C ASN A 547 -23.04 -25.20 -16.68
N LEU A 548 -22.16 -26.20 -16.90
CA LEU A 548 -22.38 -27.24 -17.91
C LEU A 548 -23.64 -28.06 -17.66
N ASP A 549 -23.90 -28.42 -16.40
CA ASP A 549 -25.11 -29.15 -16.01
C ASP A 549 -26.37 -28.37 -16.45
N ALA A 550 -26.45 -27.08 -16.12
CA ALA A 550 -27.59 -26.23 -16.46
C ALA A 550 -27.76 -26.09 -17.98
N PHE A 551 -26.66 -25.92 -18.73
CA PHE A 551 -26.74 -25.88 -20.19
C PHE A 551 -27.31 -27.19 -20.78
N LEU A 552 -26.78 -28.34 -20.35
CA LEU A 552 -27.19 -29.65 -20.87
C LEU A 552 -28.62 -30.01 -20.46
N ASP A 553 -29.01 -29.74 -19.20
CA ASP A 553 -30.36 -29.99 -18.70
C ASP A 553 -31.40 -29.15 -19.44
N ASN A 554 -31.02 -27.96 -19.92
CA ASN A 554 -31.86 -27.10 -20.76
C ASN A 554 -31.68 -27.32 -22.28
N GLY A 555 -31.01 -28.40 -22.68
CA GLY A 555 -30.97 -28.87 -24.06
C GLY A 555 -29.93 -28.18 -24.95
N ALA A 556 -28.89 -27.56 -24.38
CA ALA A 556 -27.74 -27.10 -25.15
C ALA A 556 -27.03 -28.29 -25.83
N ASN A 557 -26.64 -28.09 -27.08
CA ASN A 557 -25.92 -29.06 -27.89
C ASN A 557 -24.41 -28.87 -27.71
N ILE A 558 -23.91 -29.24 -26.53
CA ILE A 558 -22.49 -29.17 -26.18
C ILE A 558 -21.87 -30.56 -26.32
N ASP A 559 -20.82 -30.67 -27.14
CA ASP A 559 -19.97 -31.86 -27.14
C ASP A 559 -18.96 -31.75 -25.99
N VAL A 560 -19.21 -32.51 -24.92
CA VAL A 560 -18.39 -32.48 -23.71
C VAL A 560 -16.94 -32.95 -23.98
N ASN A 561 -16.73 -33.80 -25.00
CA ASN A 561 -15.38 -34.21 -25.39
C ASN A 561 -14.63 -33.10 -26.11
N GLU A 562 -15.31 -32.35 -26.98
CA GLU A 562 -14.74 -31.17 -27.64
C GLU A 562 -14.39 -30.12 -26.58
N LEU A 563 -15.31 -29.83 -25.65
CA LEU A 563 -15.09 -28.93 -24.52
C LEU A 563 -13.86 -29.36 -23.68
N ALA A 564 -13.81 -30.63 -23.26
CA ALA A 564 -12.69 -31.16 -22.49
C ALA A 564 -11.36 -31.09 -23.26
N SER A 565 -11.38 -31.15 -24.59
CA SER A 565 -10.17 -31.12 -25.42
C SER A 565 -9.48 -29.75 -25.45
N GLU A 566 -10.23 -28.68 -25.18
CA GLU A 566 -9.74 -27.30 -25.13
C GLU A 566 -9.15 -26.94 -23.75
N LEU A 567 -9.49 -27.69 -22.72
CA LEU A 567 -9.02 -27.47 -21.36
C LEU A 567 -7.57 -27.94 -21.18
N ASN A 568 -6.86 -27.27 -20.27
CA ASN A 568 -5.55 -27.73 -19.82
C ASN A 568 -5.70 -28.80 -18.71
N SER A 569 -4.59 -29.47 -18.38
CA SER A 569 -4.56 -30.54 -17.38
C SER A 569 -5.08 -30.11 -15.99
N TYR A 570 -4.89 -28.86 -15.60
CA TYR A 570 -5.34 -28.36 -14.31
C TYR A 570 -6.86 -28.17 -14.30
N ASP A 571 -7.41 -27.52 -15.32
CA ASP A 571 -8.85 -27.26 -15.43
C ASP A 571 -9.65 -28.58 -15.55
N ILE A 572 -9.10 -29.57 -16.25
CA ILE A 572 -9.66 -30.93 -16.32
C ILE A 572 -9.71 -31.57 -14.93
N PHE A 573 -8.62 -31.46 -14.16
CA PHE A 573 -8.54 -32.07 -12.84
C PHE A 573 -9.56 -31.46 -11.87
N GLU A 574 -9.67 -30.14 -11.84
CA GLU A 574 -10.62 -29.44 -10.96
C GLU A 574 -12.09 -29.71 -11.32
N ASN A 575 -12.39 -30.05 -12.58
CA ASN A 575 -13.75 -30.28 -13.08
C ASN A 575 -14.02 -31.74 -13.49
N LEU A 576 -13.19 -32.67 -13.02
CA LEU A 576 -13.21 -34.07 -13.45
C LEU A 576 -14.58 -34.72 -13.26
N ASP A 577 -15.19 -34.53 -12.09
CA ASP A 577 -16.50 -35.10 -11.77
C ASP A 577 -17.59 -34.54 -12.69
N THR A 578 -17.60 -33.22 -12.93
CA THR A 578 -18.57 -32.55 -13.82
C THR A 578 -18.42 -33.05 -15.25
N LEU A 579 -17.20 -33.15 -15.78
CA LEU A 579 -16.93 -33.63 -17.13
C LEU A 579 -17.39 -35.10 -17.30
N LEU A 580 -17.01 -35.98 -16.37
CA LEU A 580 -17.36 -37.41 -16.46
C LEU A 580 -18.86 -37.64 -16.25
N LYS A 581 -19.50 -36.94 -15.31
CA LYS A 581 -20.95 -36.98 -15.08
C LYS A 581 -21.71 -36.63 -16.36
N ASN A 582 -21.19 -35.68 -17.14
CA ASN A 582 -21.80 -35.22 -18.39
C ASN A 582 -21.30 -35.96 -19.63
N GLY A 583 -20.60 -37.09 -19.46
CA GLY A 583 -20.30 -38.02 -20.54
C GLY A 583 -18.97 -37.77 -21.28
N ALA A 584 -18.03 -37.04 -20.68
CA ALA A 584 -16.67 -36.99 -21.17
C ALA A 584 -16.05 -38.40 -21.23
N ASP A 585 -15.33 -38.69 -22.31
CA ASP A 585 -14.57 -39.92 -22.49
C ASP A 585 -13.37 -39.93 -21.54
N ILE A 586 -13.36 -40.91 -20.63
CA ILE A 586 -12.31 -41.08 -19.62
C ILE A 586 -10.92 -41.22 -20.25
N ASP A 587 -10.79 -41.83 -21.43
CA ASP A 587 -9.51 -41.98 -22.12
C ASP A 587 -9.02 -40.64 -22.69
N LEU A 588 -9.93 -39.77 -23.11
CA LEU A 588 -9.62 -38.42 -23.56
C LEU A 588 -9.16 -37.55 -22.39
N ILE A 589 -9.86 -37.61 -21.25
CA ILE A 589 -9.47 -36.92 -20.01
C ILE A 589 -8.05 -37.34 -19.60
N VAL A 590 -7.82 -38.65 -19.45
CA VAL A 590 -6.50 -39.18 -19.05
C VAL A 590 -5.42 -38.78 -20.07
N GLY A 591 -5.74 -38.79 -21.36
CA GLY A 591 -4.80 -38.39 -22.42
C GLY A 591 -4.34 -36.92 -22.36
N LYS A 592 -5.07 -36.04 -21.65
CA LYS A 592 -4.76 -34.62 -21.46
C LYS A 592 -4.10 -34.31 -20.11
N MET A 593 -4.16 -35.24 -19.17
CA MET A 593 -3.60 -35.07 -17.83
C MET A 593 -2.10 -35.36 -17.79
N LYS A 594 -1.40 -34.74 -16.83
CA LYS A 594 0.00 -35.08 -16.55
C LYS A 594 0.09 -36.44 -15.86
N SER A 595 1.17 -37.16 -16.13
CA SER A 595 1.44 -38.48 -15.51
C SER A 595 1.38 -38.45 -13.98
N HIS A 596 1.89 -37.38 -13.36
CA HIS A 596 1.77 -37.13 -11.93
C HIS A 596 0.30 -37.16 -11.48
N ASP A 597 -0.57 -36.36 -12.10
CA ASP A 597 -1.97 -36.28 -11.68
C ASP A 597 -2.71 -37.61 -11.91
N ILE A 598 -2.34 -38.33 -12.99
CA ILE A 598 -2.87 -39.67 -13.30
C ILE A 598 -2.49 -40.67 -12.21
N VAL A 599 -1.23 -40.73 -11.76
CA VAL A 599 -0.81 -41.74 -10.78
C VAL A 599 -1.41 -41.51 -9.39
N TYR A 600 -1.65 -40.26 -9.01
CA TYR A 600 -2.27 -39.95 -7.71
C TYR A 600 -3.74 -40.33 -7.65
N SER A 601 -4.42 -40.37 -8.80
CA SER A 601 -5.82 -40.75 -8.94
C SER A 601 -5.99 -42.03 -9.78
N LEU A 602 -4.97 -42.89 -9.82
CA LEU A 602 -4.94 -44.05 -10.73
C LEU A 602 -6.11 -45.00 -10.51
N ASP A 603 -6.39 -45.34 -9.25
CA ASP A 603 -7.54 -46.18 -8.88
C ASP A 603 -8.85 -45.59 -9.40
N PHE A 604 -9.02 -44.27 -9.28
CA PHE A 604 -10.21 -43.59 -9.76
C PHE A 604 -10.34 -43.79 -11.28
N PHE A 605 -9.30 -43.50 -12.05
CA PHE A 605 -9.35 -43.62 -13.51
C PHE A 605 -9.61 -45.07 -13.96
N LEU A 606 -8.91 -46.04 -13.39
CA LEU A 606 -9.08 -47.45 -13.73
C LEU A 606 -10.48 -47.96 -13.36
N ASN A 607 -11.03 -47.56 -12.21
CA ASN A 607 -12.39 -47.91 -11.80
C ASN A 607 -13.46 -47.28 -12.70
N HIS A 608 -13.15 -46.14 -13.34
CA HIS A 608 -13.99 -45.52 -14.36
C HIS A 608 -13.73 -46.05 -15.79
N GLY A 609 -12.89 -47.09 -15.93
CA GLY A 609 -12.67 -47.79 -17.19
C GLY A 609 -11.58 -47.20 -18.08
N ALA A 610 -10.73 -46.31 -17.56
CA ALA A 610 -9.62 -45.74 -18.32
C ALA A 610 -8.64 -46.82 -18.80
N ASN A 611 -8.24 -46.74 -20.05
CA ASN A 611 -7.25 -47.59 -20.68
C ASN A 611 -5.84 -47.04 -20.49
N ILE A 612 -5.27 -47.28 -19.32
CA ILE A 612 -3.93 -46.81 -18.95
C ILE A 612 -2.90 -47.92 -19.13
N ASN A 613 -1.89 -47.67 -19.96
CA ASN A 613 -0.69 -48.51 -19.98
C ASN A 613 0.21 -48.15 -18.80
N ILE A 614 0.11 -48.94 -17.73
CA ILE A 614 0.82 -48.70 -16.47
C ILE A 614 2.33 -48.61 -16.65
N ASN A 615 2.93 -49.48 -17.47
CA ASN A 615 4.37 -49.43 -17.72
C ASN A 615 4.82 -48.16 -18.46
N LYS A 616 4.01 -47.69 -19.41
CA LYS A 616 4.25 -46.40 -20.07
C LYS A 616 4.03 -45.22 -19.12
N LEU A 617 3.09 -45.33 -18.18
CA LEU A 617 2.88 -44.33 -17.14
C LEU A 617 4.13 -44.22 -16.24
N VAL A 618 4.64 -45.36 -15.75
CA VAL A 618 5.88 -45.43 -14.94
C VAL A 618 7.04 -44.71 -15.61
N SER A 619 7.30 -44.95 -16.90
CA SER A 619 8.41 -44.30 -17.61
C SER A 619 8.27 -42.78 -17.79
N ASN A 620 7.09 -42.21 -17.50
CA ASN A 620 6.83 -40.77 -17.57
C ASN A 620 6.65 -40.12 -16.18
N LEU A 621 6.82 -40.89 -15.09
CA LEU A 621 6.75 -40.38 -13.73
C LEU A 621 8.13 -39.91 -13.26
N SER A 622 8.13 -39.04 -12.26
CA SER A 622 9.36 -38.73 -11.53
C SER A 622 9.74 -39.87 -10.59
N GLU A 623 11.02 -40.00 -10.25
CA GLU A 623 11.54 -40.98 -9.28
C GLU A 623 10.75 -40.89 -7.96
N GLU A 624 10.50 -39.67 -7.47
CA GLU A 624 9.73 -39.40 -6.25
C GLU A 624 8.27 -39.89 -6.33
N ASP A 625 7.60 -39.70 -7.48
CA ASP A 625 6.22 -40.15 -7.66
C ASP A 625 6.13 -41.68 -7.71
N ILE A 626 7.10 -42.34 -8.35
CA ILE A 626 7.19 -43.79 -8.39
C ILE A 626 7.38 -44.33 -6.97
N ALA A 627 8.32 -43.76 -6.20
CA ALA A 627 8.58 -44.18 -4.84
C ALA A 627 7.34 -44.01 -3.92
N LYS A 628 6.64 -42.87 -4.02
CA LYS A 628 5.42 -42.61 -3.23
C LYS A 628 4.23 -43.47 -3.62
N LYS A 629 4.17 -43.92 -4.87
CA LYS A 629 3.03 -44.67 -5.44
C LYS A 629 3.39 -46.11 -5.81
N LEU A 630 4.49 -46.62 -5.27
CA LEU A 630 5.03 -47.95 -5.56
C LEU A 630 3.98 -49.06 -5.43
N ASP A 631 3.29 -49.12 -4.28
CA ASP A 631 2.28 -50.14 -4.00
C ASP A 631 1.14 -50.09 -5.04
N ILE A 632 0.62 -48.89 -5.32
CA ILE A 632 -0.47 -48.68 -6.28
C ILE A 632 -0.04 -49.09 -7.69
N LEU A 633 1.18 -48.74 -8.11
CA LEU A 633 1.70 -49.12 -9.42
C LEU A 633 1.82 -50.65 -9.56
N LEU A 634 2.36 -51.32 -8.54
CA LEU A 634 2.50 -52.79 -8.51
C LEU A 634 1.14 -53.49 -8.46
N GLU A 635 0.19 -53.00 -7.66
CA GLU A 635 -1.18 -53.54 -7.57
C GLU A 635 -1.89 -53.52 -8.93
N HIS A 636 -1.63 -52.49 -9.75
CA HIS A 636 -2.18 -52.38 -11.11
C HIS A 636 -1.31 -53.00 -12.20
N GLY A 637 -0.31 -53.80 -11.83
CA GLY A 637 0.46 -54.63 -12.77
C GLY A 637 1.58 -53.89 -13.50
N ALA A 638 2.16 -52.86 -12.88
CA ALA A 638 3.45 -52.35 -13.30
C ALA A 638 4.50 -53.47 -13.25
N ASP A 639 5.36 -53.50 -14.27
CA ASP A 639 6.53 -54.37 -14.28
C ASP A 639 7.52 -53.86 -13.23
N ILE A 640 7.87 -54.73 -12.30
CA ILE A 640 8.72 -54.39 -11.16
C ILE A 640 10.14 -54.00 -11.59
N ASP A 641 10.66 -54.60 -12.66
CA ASP A 641 11.98 -54.28 -13.17
C ASP A 641 11.96 -52.94 -13.92
N ASN A 642 10.85 -52.61 -14.58
CA ASN A 642 10.64 -51.28 -15.16
C ASN A 642 10.54 -50.19 -14.08
N ILE A 643 9.89 -50.48 -12.95
CA ILE A 643 9.87 -49.58 -11.78
C ILE A 643 11.29 -49.32 -11.27
N ILE A 644 12.06 -50.37 -11.02
CA ILE A 644 13.43 -50.27 -10.49
C ILE A 644 14.31 -49.41 -11.39
N ASN A 645 14.22 -49.58 -12.71
CA ASN A 645 14.98 -48.80 -13.68
C ASN A 645 14.58 -47.32 -13.77
N CYS A 646 13.50 -46.91 -13.10
CA CYS A 646 13.02 -45.52 -13.05
C CYS A 646 13.03 -44.93 -11.63
N MET A 647 13.57 -45.65 -10.64
CA MET A 647 13.75 -45.17 -9.27
C MET A 647 15.20 -44.76 -9.02
N ASP A 648 15.40 -43.82 -8.10
CA ASP A 648 16.75 -43.55 -7.59
C ASP A 648 17.23 -44.63 -6.62
N SER A 649 18.55 -44.69 -6.43
CA SER A 649 19.20 -45.69 -5.56
C SER A 649 18.67 -45.65 -4.12
N ASP A 650 18.45 -44.46 -3.56
CA ASP A 650 18.03 -44.31 -2.16
C ASP A 650 16.61 -44.82 -1.94
N ASP A 651 15.72 -44.59 -2.90
CA ASP A 651 14.34 -45.04 -2.86
C ASP A 651 14.22 -46.54 -3.14
N ILE A 652 15.08 -47.10 -4.00
CA ILE A 652 15.24 -48.57 -4.12
C ILE A 652 15.70 -49.15 -2.78
N ALA A 653 16.73 -48.57 -2.16
CA ALA A 653 17.28 -49.04 -0.88
C ALA A 653 16.23 -49.00 0.25
N LYS A 654 15.49 -47.89 0.37
CA LYS A 654 14.38 -47.75 1.34
C LYS A 654 13.30 -48.81 1.14
N ASN A 655 13.00 -49.17 -0.10
CA ASN A 655 11.95 -50.13 -0.47
C ASN A 655 12.49 -51.55 -0.75
N LEU A 656 13.77 -51.83 -0.51
CA LEU A 656 14.47 -53.03 -0.95
C LEU A 656 13.75 -54.33 -0.58
N ASN A 657 13.41 -54.49 0.70
CA ASN A 657 12.70 -55.67 1.19
C ASN A 657 11.31 -55.84 0.57
N HIS A 658 10.65 -54.73 0.26
CA HIS A 658 9.34 -54.76 -0.39
C HIS A 658 9.49 -55.19 -1.86
N LEU A 659 10.42 -54.58 -2.60
CA LEU A 659 10.71 -54.92 -4.00
C LEU A 659 11.07 -56.40 -4.18
N LEU A 660 11.97 -56.92 -3.34
CA LEU A 660 12.36 -58.34 -3.35
C LEU A 660 11.17 -59.27 -3.06
N ARG A 661 10.31 -58.92 -2.11
CA ARG A 661 9.08 -59.68 -1.81
C ARG A 661 8.09 -59.68 -2.96
N CYS A 662 8.07 -58.61 -3.75
CA CYS A 662 7.25 -58.48 -4.95
C CYS A 662 7.88 -59.15 -6.19
N GLY A 663 9.04 -59.80 -6.03
CA GLY A 663 9.65 -60.64 -7.06
C GLY A 663 10.63 -59.92 -7.99
N ALA A 664 11.15 -58.76 -7.57
CA ALA A 664 12.19 -58.04 -8.30
C ALA A 664 13.43 -58.91 -8.55
N ASP A 665 14.06 -58.75 -9.72
CA ASP A 665 15.36 -59.37 -9.97
C ASP A 665 16.42 -58.71 -9.08
N VAL A 666 17.03 -59.51 -8.21
CA VAL A 666 18.08 -59.06 -7.28
C VAL A 666 19.29 -58.47 -8.01
N TYR A 667 19.59 -58.94 -9.23
CA TYR A 667 20.66 -58.37 -10.05
C TYR A 667 20.26 -57.01 -10.62
N ASN A 668 19.00 -56.84 -11.02
CA ASN A 668 18.49 -55.55 -11.51
C ASN A 668 18.45 -54.49 -10.38
N ILE A 669 18.10 -54.91 -9.16
CA ILE A 669 18.22 -54.08 -7.96
C ILE A 669 19.68 -53.68 -7.74
N ALA A 670 20.60 -54.65 -7.68
CA ALA A 670 22.01 -54.37 -7.42
C ALA A 670 22.63 -53.44 -8.47
N TYR A 671 22.20 -53.56 -9.73
CA TYR A 671 22.64 -52.71 -10.83
C TYR A 671 22.21 -51.24 -10.70
N ASN A 672 21.04 -50.98 -10.08
CA ASN A 672 20.49 -49.63 -9.91
C ASN A 672 20.78 -49.00 -8.52
N LEU A 673 21.50 -49.70 -7.65
CA LEU A 673 21.97 -49.17 -6.37
C LEU A 673 23.35 -48.52 -6.52
N ASP A 674 23.56 -47.42 -5.81
CA ASP A 674 24.88 -46.83 -5.61
C ASP A 674 25.71 -47.62 -4.60
N LEU A 675 27.00 -47.27 -4.52
CA LEU A 675 27.98 -48.02 -3.71
C LEU A 675 27.66 -48.04 -2.22
N ASP A 676 27.18 -46.91 -1.69
CA ASP A 676 26.87 -46.77 -0.27
C ASP A 676 25.67 -47.68 0.07
N ASN A 677 24.63 -47.68 -0.78
CA ASN A 677 23.47 -48.54 -0.62
C ASN A 677 23.79 -50.02 -0.87
N ILE A 678 24.63 -50.36 -1.85
CA ILE A 678 25.11 -51.74 -2.06
C ILE A 678 25.85 -52.23 -0.82
N SER A 679 26.80 -51.44 -0.29
CA SER A 679 27.57 -51.82 0.89
C SER A 679 26.70 -52.00 2.12
N PHE A 680 25.71 -51.14 2.31
CA PHE A 680 24.85 -51.17 3.48
C PHE A 680 23.84 -52.32 3.42
N HIS A 681 23.39 -52.71 2.23
CA HIS A 681 22.38 -53.74 2.02
C HIS A 681 22.93 -55.08 1.49
N LEU A 682 24.24 -55.27 1.50
CA LEU A 682 24.92 -56.43 0.93
C LEU A 682 24.39 -57.76 1.50
N ASP A 683 24.24 -57.87 2.82
CA ASP A 683 23.64 -59.03 3.48
C ASP A 683 22.27 -59.39 2.90
N THR A 684 21.37 -58.41 2.79
CA THR A 684 20.01 -58.60 2.26
C THR A 684 20.03 -59.06 0.81
N LEU A 685 20.90 -58.49 -0.04
CA LEU A 685 21.03 -58.87 -1.45
C LEU A 685 21.50 -60.32 -1.58
N LEU A 686 22.50 -60.74 -0.79
CA LEU A 686 23.04 -62.10 -0.81
C LEU A 686 22.04 -63.13 -0.25
N GLU A 687 21.31 -62.79 0.80
CA GLU A 687 20.22 -63.63 1.33
C GLU A 687 19.14 -63.91 0.27
N HIS A 688 18.92 -62.97 -0.66
CA HIS A 688 17.97 -63.09 -1.76
C HIS A 688 18.59 -63.59 -3.06
N GLY A 689 19.82 -64.11 -3.02
CA GLY A 689 20.42 -64.87 -4.11
C GLY A 689 21.27 -64.05 -5.09
N ALA A 690 21.68 -62.83 -4.75
CA ALA A 690 22.71 -62.12 -5.49
C ALA A 690 24.04 -62.88 -5.43
N ASP A 691 24.76 -62.94 -6.55
CA ASP A 691 26.15 -63.41 -6.58
C ASP A 691 27.10 -62.23 -6.33
N ILE A 692 27.81 -62.26 -5.21
CA ILE A 692 28.77 -61.21 -4.84
C ILE A 692 29.85 -60.99 -5.90
N ASN A 693 30.27 -62.04 -6.61
CA ASN A 693 31.27 -61.92 -7.67
C ASN A 693 30.70 -61.27 -8.93
N HIS A 694 29.39 -61.40 -9.18
CA HIS A 694 28.72 -60.67 -10.23
C HIS A 694 28.65 -59.18 -9.91
N ILE A 695 28.32 -58.81 -8.66
CA ILE A 695 28.34 -57.42 -8.19
C ILE A 695 29.75 -56.82 -8.37
N VAL A 696 30.79 -57.54 -7.96
CA VAL A 696 32.20 -57.12 -8.16
C VAL A 696 32.55 -56.97 -9.64
N ASN A 697 31.98 -57.78 -10.53
CA ASN A 697 32.21 -57.68 -11.98
C ASN A 697 31.64 -56.40 -12.60
N ASP A 698 30.61 -55.81 -12.00
CA ASP A 698 30.01 -54.57 -12.51
C ASP A 698 30.66 -53.31 -11.91
N MET A 699 31.43 -53.44 -10.82
CA MET A 699 32.15 -52.33 -10.18
C MET A 699 33.51 -51.99 -10.82
N ASP A 700 33.92 -50.73 -10.80
CA ASP A 700 35.27 -50.31 -11.18
C ASP A 700 36.31 -50.46 -10.03
N SER A 701 37.58 -50.19 -10.31
CA SER A 701 38.68 -50.36 -9.32
C SER A 701 38.54 -49.43 -8.11
N TYR A 702 38.01 -48.23 -8.32
CA TYR A 702 37.82 -47.23 -7.29
C TYR A 702 36.63 -47.61 -6.40
N GLU A 703 35.52 -48.02 -7.01
CA GLU A 703 34.32 -48.50 -6.34
C GLU A 703 34.61 -49.71 -5.43
N ILE A 704 35.34 -50.70 -5.96
CA ILE A 704 35.79 -51.87 -5.19
C ILE A 704 36.64 -51.44 -3.99
N THR A 705 37.51 -50.44 -4.15
CA THR A 705 38.39 -49.97 -3.08
C THR A 705 37.61 -49.33 -1.92
N ILE A 706 36.50 -48.65 -2.19
CA ILE A 706 35.68 -47.99 -1.16
C ILE A 706 35.02 -49.02 -0.23
N ILE A 707 34.50 -50.11 -0.78
CA ILE A 707 33.72 -51.11 -0.04
C ILE A 707 34.45 -52.45 0.10
N LEU A 708 35.78 -52.44 -0.08
CA LEU A 708 36.64 -53.62 -0.17
C LEU A 708 36.48 -54.59 1.00
N ASP A 709 36.43 -54.05 2.22
CA ASP A 709 36.28 -54.85 3.44
C ASP A 709 34.93 -55.56 3.46
N ALA A 710 33.84 -54.87 3.11
CA ALA A 710 32.51 -55.46 3.02
C ALA A 710 32.47 -56.58 1.96
N LEU A 711 33.02 -56.35 0.77
CA LEU A 711 33.06 -57.36 -0.29
C LEU A 711 33.81 -58.64 0.14
N LEU A 712 34.98 -58.49 0.75
CA LEU A 712 35.79 -59.63 1.20
C LEU A 712 35.15 -60.38 2.38
N GLN A 713 34.57 -59.66 3.35
CA GLN A 713 33.85 -60.26 4.47
C GLN A 713 32.69 -61.14 4.01
N HIS A 714 32.01 -60.75 2.93
CA HIS A 714 30.86 -61.48 2.38
C HIS A 714 31.25 -62.49 1.28
N GLY A 715 32.55 -62.77 1.13
CA GLY A 715 33.05 -63.91 0.34
C GLY A 715 33.30 -63.62 -1.14
N ALA A 716 33.53 -62.36 -1.52
CA ALA A 716 34.01 -62.03 -2.86
C ALA A 716 35.36 -62.71 -3.15
N ASP A 717 35.54 -63.19 -4.38
CA ASP A 717 36.81 -63.78 -4.81
C ASP A 717 37.90 -62.71 -4.81
N VAL A 718 38.81 -62.85 -3.85
CA VAL A 718 39.93 -61.94 -3.67
C VAL A 718 40.81 -61.84 -4.92
N ASN A 719 40.91 -62.91 -5.73
CA ASN A 719 41.71 -62.86 -6.96
C ASN A 719 41.00 -62.03 -8.03
N LEU A 720 39.68 -62.16 -8.16
CA LEU A 720 38.86 -61.32 -9.05
C LEU A 720 38.99 -59.83 -8.67
N ILE A 721 38.95 -59.52 -7.38
CA ILE A 721 39.19 -58.17 -6.86
C ILE A 721 40.59 -57.69 -7.27
N THR A 722 41.64 -58.48 -7.03
CA THR A 722 43.02 -58.07 -7.37
C THR A 722 43.25 -57.89 -8.86
N GLU A 723 42.52 -58.59 -9.73
CA GLU A 723 42.61 -58.41 -11.18
C GLU A 723 42.05 -57.05 -11.64
N LYS A 724 41.10 -56.48 -10.89
CA LYS A 724 40.49 -55.18 -11.18
C LYS A 724 41.22 -54.00 -10.55
N LEU A 725 41.92 -54.19 -9.44
CA LEU A 725 42.67 -53.14 -8.78
C LEU A 725 43.95 -52.76 -9.53
N SER A 726 44.25 -51.46 -9.60
CA SER A 726 45.54 -50.99 -10.06
C SER A 726 46.65 -51.39 -9.08
N LYS A 727 47.89 -51.41 -9.57
CA LYS A 727 49.06 -51.71 -8.73
C LYS A 727 49.11 -50.84 -7.46
N LYS A 728 48.72 -49.57 -7.56
CA LYS A 728 48.71 -48.66 -6.41
C LYS A 728 47.62 -49.01 -5.41
N GLU A 729 46.39 -49.29 -5.88
CA GLU A 729 45.28 -49.67 -5.00
C GLU A 729 45.55 -51.02 -4.30
N ILE A 730 46.25 -51.95 -4.97
CA ILE A 730 46.75 -53.18 -4.34
C ILE A 730 47.78 -52.89 -3.25
N GLU A 731 48.75 -52.01 -3.52
CA GLU A 731 49.76 -51.60 -2.52
C GLU A 731 49.12 -50.92 -1.30
N ASP A 732 48.13 -50.05 -1.53
CA ASP A 732 47.42 -49.31 -0.49
C ASP A 732 46.52 -50.23 0.38
N ASN A 733 46.08 -51.37 -0.15
CA ASN A 733 45.19 -52.35 0.53
C ASN A 733 45.84 -53.74 0.72
N ILE A 734 47.16 -53.84 0.69
CA ILE A 734 47.87 -55.14 0.63
C ILE A 734 47.61 -56.05 1.83
N ASP A 735 47.42 -55.47 3.01
CA ASP A 735 47.25 -56.23 4.25
C ASP A 735 45.90 -56.96 4.29
N ILE A 736 44.82 -56.26 3.93
CA ILE A 736 43.47 -56.85 3.88
C ILE A 736 43.35 -57.87 2.75
N LEU A 737 43.94 -57.61 1.57
CA LEU A 737 43.93 -58.55 0.46
C LEU A 737 44.65 -59.87 0.83
N ARG A 738 45.78 -59.81 1.53
CA ARG A 738 46.51 -61.00 2.01
C ARG A 738 45.74 -61.77 3.08
N GLU A 739 45.04 -61.08 3.97
CA GLU A 739 44.21 -61.71 5.01
C GLU A 739 43.15 -62.64 4.39
N TYR A 740 42.53 -62.20 3.30
CA TYR A 740 41.52 -62.97 2.56
C TYR A 740 42.12 -63.89 1.48
N GLY A 741 43.45 -64.05 1.43
CA GLY A 741 44.12 -65.09 0.63
C GLY A 741 44.54 -64.68 -0.79
N ALA A 742 44.69 -63.38 -1.06
CA ALA A 742 45.17 -62.90 -2.36
C ALA A 742 46.58 -63.40 -2.71
N ASN A 743 46.79 -63.80 -3.96
CA ASN A 743 48.09 -64.22 -4.47
C ASN A 743 48.86 -63.01 -5.07
N LEU A 744 49.45 -62.18 -4.19
CA LEU A 744 50.03 -60.86 -4.48
C LEU A 744 51.56 -60.78 -4.43
#